data_AF-A0AAD4EP75-F1
#
_entry.id   AF-A0AAD4EP75-F1
#
_cell.length_a   1.000
_cell.length_b   1.000
_cell.length_c   1.000
_cell.angle_alpha   90.00
_cell.angle_beta   90.00
_cell.angle_gamma   90.00
#
_symmetry.space_group_name_H-M   'P 1'
#
loop_
_entity.id
_entity.type
_entity.pdbx_description
1 polymer ?
#
loop_
_entity_poly.entity_id
_entity_poly.type
_entity_poly.pdbx_seq_one_letter_code
_entity_poly.pdbx_strand_id
1 'polypeptide(L)'
;MAPFRRTKTIHEARAKRRIHTVVPWIQNPLQGVDKEHLVFAPRHEASTAELFFDLFFVANLATFTAYHYIVDHSSLFAYIGFFAIIWVTWFHTVLYDVRFENDSIYSRVCKTVIMIVFVGFALVGSSFAPGTASGDNTNFRILCYTLVMSRVLFAIQYIVVGVFVGLARRTDLFLPVFLNVLVYIVATGAYAAMIPAFAENKPVATSNGIYSVWWIVMLLETIATIAVSCFWRMLSFKKTHLVERMGLLTLIVIGEGAIGVTKTISRMMGKSGLDPEGSGLILCIVLLLMGTWMIYFDNHPHGHFGTIRQQIWSALHFPIHLAIVGLVEGAQQIALARYVSKGIFSFQSYLVQYCAKDHLDGKALSGKLLAAVKYLSLDKKVTSLIFLDEIEADIYFIGNQTGICGPGVTGSDVFALPDVFVDLYTNTVAAMYSALGLSMPVDKSVILVMIESWKLVYRYFWSAFLILIGCFLVVMILIRTTKVDAFDYMAFFARGGVIVVAAALLGLSASKDLMYHIMETPYILPVAVILLYLIIILDRIGAGIANWRNRKSGDPLTGGEHGHGHGHGHEDAEGHHGSGHEEAADKQGLMVSSAQAPPHPVEHRMSYNPLGGSMMPSYYAAGTPPAYPQPHMQPMSPPAGGVGVSTAYTPGGYMPVQNGHYAGDGY
;
A
#
# COMPACT_ATOMS: atom_id res chain seq x y z
N MET A 1 58.44 23.72 21.53
CA MET A 1 57.87 23.75 20.16
C MET A 1 56.61 22.89 20.10
N ALA A 2 55.42 23.44 20.38
CA ALA A 2 54.13 22.74 20.26
C ALA A 2 52.90 23.60 19.85
N PRO A 3 52.98 24.91 19.49
CA PRO A 3 51.76 25.66 19.11
C PRO A 3 51.36 25.47 17.63
N PHE A 4 52.28 25.09 16.73
CA PHE A 4 52.02 25.10 15.28
C PHE A 4 51.07 23.99 14.79
N ARG A 5 51.07 22.82 15.45
CA ARG A 5 50.28 21.66 15.01
C ARG A 5 48.78 21.82 15.31
N ARG A 6 48.42 22.54 16.37
CA ARG A 6 47.03 22.79 16.80
C ARG A 6 46.33 23.86 15.95
N THR A 7 47.08 24.85 15.46
CA THR A 7 46.54 25.90 14.57
C THR A 7 46.23 25.33 13.18
N LYS A 8 47.07 24.41 12.69
CA LYS A 8 46.89 23.76 11.38
C LYS A 8 45.63 22.88 11.33
N THR A 9 45.36 22.09 12.38
CA THR A 9 44.16 21.25 12.46
C THR A 9 42.86 22.07 12.59
N ILE A 10 42.89 23.18 13.33
CA ILE A 10 41.75 24.11 13.40
C ILE A 10 41.51 24.80 12.04
N HIS A 11 42.57 25.15 11.33
CA HIS A 11 42.48 25.77 10.00
C HIS A 11 41.96 24.79 8.95
N GLU A 12 42.39 23.52 8.98
CA GLU A 12 41.88 22.44 8.14
C GLU A 12 40.40 22.14 8.44
N ALA A 13 40.01 22.09 9.73
CA ALA A 13 38.61 21.90 10.13
C ALA A 13 37.71 23.10 9.75
N ARG A 14 38.23 24.33 9.81
CA ARG A 14 37.54 25.54 9.31
C ARG A 14 37.51 25.63 7.79
N ALA A 15 38.52 25.11 7.09
CA ALA A 15 38.57 25.05 5.64
C ALA A 15 37.59 24.00 5.11
N LYS A 16 37.58 22.79 5.68
CA LYS A 16 36.60 21.74 5.35
C LYS A 16 35.16 22.20 5.62
N ARG A 17 34.90 22.98 6.68
CA ARG A 17 33.59 23.59 6.95
C ARG A 17 33.17 24.69 5.96
N ARG A 18 34.12 25.32 5.27
CA ARG A 18 33.87 26.38 4.27
C ARG A 18 33.77 25.86 2.84
N ILE A 19 34.11 24.59 2.61
CA ILE A 19 33.91 23.94 1.31
C ILE A 19 32.45 23.51 1.24
N HIS A 20 31.65 24.25 0.49
CA HIS A 20 30.32 23.81 0.13
C HIS A 20 30.46 22.65 -0.87
N THR A 21 29.87 21.50 -0.54
CA THR A 21 29.74 20.38 -1.47
C THR A 21 28.85 20.80 -2.62
N VAL A 22 29.43 21.07 -3.79
CA VAL A 22 28.69 21.36 -5.02
C VAL A 22 28.30 20.03 -5.65
N VAL A 23 27.01 19.84 -5.90
CA VAL A 23 26.52 18.65 -6.61
C VAL A 23 27.03 18.71 -8.05
N PRO A 24 27.77 17.70 -8.53
CA PRO A 24 28.29 17.70 -9.89
C PRO A 24 27.15 17.62 -10.91
N TRP A 25 27.35 18.20 -12.09
CA TRP A 25 26.37 18.13 -13.19
C TRP A 25 26.11 16.68 -13.64
N ILE A 26 27.18 15.95 -13.94
CA ILE A 26 27.19 14.53 -14.24
C ILE A 26 28.41 13.94 -13.53
N GLN A 27 28.19 12.92 -12.70
CA GLN A 27 29.28 12.18 -12.07
C GLN A 27 29.58 10.91 -12.87
N ASN A 28 30.86 10.53 -12.95
CA ASN A 28 31.23 9.31 -13.65
C ASN A 28 30.70 8.09 -12.87
N PRO A 29 29.83 7.24 -13.46
CA PRO A 29 29.28 6.05 -12.81
C PRO A 29 30.34 4.98 -12.49
N LEU A 30 31.52 5.07 -13.09
CA LEU A 30 32.67 4.19 -12.84
C LEU A 30 33.59 4.71 -11.72
N GLN A 31 33.30 5.86 -11.14
CA GLN A 31 34.08 6.41 -10.04
C GLN A 31 33.77 5.64 -8.75
N GLY A 32 34.80 5.10 -8.08
CA GLY A 32 34.62 4.26 -6.89
C GLY A 32 34.33 2.78 -7.15
N VAL A 33 34.63 2.28 -8.36
CA VAL A 33 34.57 0.84 -8.65
C VAL A 33 35.57 0.09 -7.77
N ASP A 34 35.04 -0.76 -6.89
CA ASP A 34 35.85 -1.71 -6.14
C ASP A 34 36.20 -2.89 -7.05
N LYS A 35 37.47 -2.96 -7.44
CA LYS A 35 38.00 -4.01 -8.33
C LYS A 35 38.05 -5.37 -7.65
N GLU A 36 38.17 -5.44 -6.33
CA GLU A 36 38.22 -6.69 -5.58
C GLU A 36 36.83 -7.30 -5.39
N HIS A 37 35.80 -6.47 -5.39
CA HIS A 37 34.42 -6.91 -5.17
C HIS A 37 33.54 -6.84 -6.41
N LEU A 38 34.03 -6.28 -7.52
CA LEU A 38 33.32 -6.14 -8.80
C LEU A 38 32.00 -5.37 -8.63
N VAL A 39 32.00 -4.33 -7.78
CA VAL A 39 30.83 -3.48 -7.48
C VAL A 39 31.11 -2.03 -7.86
N PHE A 40 30.14 -1.40 -8.51
CA PHE A 40 30.14 0.04 -8.81
C PHE A 40 29.67 0.80 -7.56
N ALA A 41 30.51 1.71 -7.04
CA ALA A 41 30.21 2.61 -5.92
C ALA A 41 29.51 1.92 -4.72
N PRO A 42 30.23 1.11 -3.91
CA PRO A 42 29.64 0.40 -2.78
C PRO A 42 29.06 1.39 -1.76
N ARG A 43 27.73 1.51 -1.76
CA ARG A 43 26.95 2.18 -0.72
C ARG A 43 26.30 1.11 0.15
N HIS A 44 26.42 1.29 1.46
CA HIS A 44 25.81 0.39 2.44
C HIS A 44 24.40 0.82 2.86
N GLU A 45 23.98 2.03 2.50
CA GLU A 45 22.70 2.63 2.91
C GLU A 45 21.98 3.24 1.70
N ALA A 46 20.65 3.15 1.70
CA ALA A 46 19.80 3.80 0.70
C ALA A 46 19.84 5.33 0.82
N SER A 47 19.86 6.03 -0.31
CA SER A 47 19.82 7.50 -0.29
C SER A 47 18.42 8.02 0.06
N THR A 48 18.34 9.21 0.65
CA THR A 48 17.05 9.86 0.94
C THR A 48 16.20 10.09 -0.32
N ALA A 49 16.84 10.35 -1.46
CA ALA A 49 16.16 10.50 -2.74
C ALA A 49 15.55 9.19 -3.26
N GLU A 50 16.21 8.06 -3.02
CA GLU A 50 15.70 6.73 -3.35
C GLU A 50 14.48 6.38 -2.50
N LEU A 51 14.52 6.66 -1.19
CA LEU A 51 13.37 6.48 -0.30
C LEU A 51 12.21 7.43 -0.66
N PHE A 52 12.51 8.67 -1.03
CA PHE A 52 11.50 9.63 -1.47
C PHE A 52 10.78 9.17 -2.74
N PHE A 53 11.48 8.53 -3.68
CA PHE A 53 10.86 7.90 -4.86
C PHE A 53 9.91 6.77 -4.49
N ASP A 54 10.24 5.93 -3.50
CA ASP A 54 9.37 4.83 -3.07
C ASP A 54 8.02 5.33 -2.54
N LEU A 55 7.96 6.57 -2.02
CA LEU A 55 6.70 7.19 -1.61
C LEU A 55 5.74 7.43 -2.79
N PHE A 56 6.25 7.67 -4.00
CA PHE A 56 5.40 7.79 -5.20
C PHE A 56 4.82 6.43 -5.61
N PHE A 57 5.57 5.34 -5.41
CA PHE A 57 5.05 3.98 -5.62
C PHE A 57 3.87 3.71 -4.69
N VAL A 58 4.03 3.96 -3.39
CA VAL A 58 2.95 3.67 -2.42
C VAL A 58 1.77 4.63 -2.56
N ALA A 59 1.99 5.88 -2.96
CA ALA A 59 0.91 6.83 -3.24
C ALA A 59 0.03 6.35 -4.42
N ASN A 60 0.65 5.78 -5.46
CA ASN A 60 -0.06 5.15 -6.56
C ASN A 60 -0.89 3.96 -6.10
N LEU A 61 -0.28 3.07 -5.32
CA LEU A 61 -0.96 1.92 -4.74
C LEU A 61 -2.17 2.36 -3.89
N ALA A 62 -1.97 3.27 -2.94
CA ALA A 62 -3.01 3.76 -2.04
C ALA A 62 -4.17 4.46 -2.79
N THR A 63 -3.85 5.17 -3.87
CA THR A 63 -4.87 5.79 -4.75
C THR A 63 -5.66 4.70 -5.46
N PHE A 64 -4.97 3.73 -6.07
CA PHE A 64 -5.60 2.63 -6.78
C PHE A 64 -6.54 1.81 -5.88
N THR A 65 -6.06 1.41 -4.70
CA THR A 65 -6.83 0.70 -3.67
C THR A 65 -8.08 1.47 -3.23
N ALA A 66 -8.02 2.81 -3.20
CA ALA A 66 -9.15 3.63 -2.79
C ALA A 66 -10.28 3.68 -3.84
N TYR A 67 -9.95 3.56 -5.13
CA TYR A 67 -10.92 3.65 -6.23
C TYR A 67 -11.39 2.28 -6.75
N HIS A 68 -10.54 1.24 -6.66
CA HIS A 68 -10.85 -0.09 -7.19
C HIS A 68 -11.15 -1.09 -6.08
N TYR A 69 -12.43 -1.17 -5.71
CA TYR A 69 -12.90 -2.21 -4.82
C TYR A 69 -12.92 -3.57 -5.52
N ILE A 70 -12.40 -4.59 -4.83
CA ILE A 70 -12.33 -5.97 -5.35
C ILE A 70 -13.68 -6.66 -5.10
N VAL A 71 -14.57 -6.59 -6.08
CA VAL A 71 -15.94 -7.16 -5.99
C VAL A 71 -16.16 -8.35 -6.92
N ASP A 72 -15.39 -8.43 -8.00
CA ASP A 72 -15.51 -9.44 -9.05
C ASP A 72 -14.14 -9.92 -9.52
N HIS A 73 -14.11 -11.01 -10.31
CA HIS A 73 -12.86 -11.55 -10.81
C HIS A 73 -12.12 -10.58 -11.74
N SER A 74 -12.83 -9.75 -12.52
CA SER A 74 -12.21 -8.78 -13.42
C SER A 74 -11.52 -7.66 -12.65
N SER A 75 -12.16 -7.11 -11.60
CA SER A 75 -11.52 -6.13 -10.72
C SER A 75 -10.29 -6.69 -10.02
N LEU A 76 -10.30 -7.95 -9.58
CA LEU A 76 -9.12 -8.61 -9.00
C LEU A 76 -7.96 -8.69 -10.00
N PHE A 77 -8.22 -9.10 -11.25
CA PHE A 77 -7.17 -9.17 -12.27
C PHE A 77 -6.67 -7.78 -12.69
N ALA A 78 -7.55 -6.79 -12.75
CA ALA A 78 -7.17 -5.40 -12.97
C ALA A 78 -6.25 -4.90 -11.85
N TYR A 79 -6.55 -5.25 -10.59
CA TYR A 79 -5.72 -4.91 -9.44
C TYR A 79 -4.33 -5.52 -9.52
N ILE A 80 -4.24 -6.83 -9.76
CA ILE A 80 -2.95 -7.54 -9.93
C ILE A 80 -2.18 -6.95 -11.12
N GLY A 81 -2.87 -6.66 -12.22
CA GLY A 81 -2.28 -6.11 -13.43
C GLY A 81 -1.71 -4.70 -13.23
N PHE A 82 -2.43 -3.82 -12.53
CA PHE A 82 -1.95 -2.47 -12.22
C PHE A 82 -0.80 -2.52 -11.21
N PHE A 83 -0.90 -3.34 -10.16
CA PHE A 83 0.18 -3.58 -9.21
C PHE A 83 1.46 -4.04 -9.92
N ALA A 84 1.35 -4.95 -10.90
CA ALA A 84 2.48 -5.40 -11.71
C ALA A 84 3.13 -4.25 -12.50
N ILE A 85 2.33 -3.35 -13.10
CA ILE A 85 2.85 -2.19 -13.84
C ILE A 85 3.72 -1.29 -12.95
N ILE A 86 3.18 -0.89 -11.79
CA ILE A 86 3.89 -0.01 -10.86
C ILE A 86 5.11 -0.71 -10.23
N TRP A 87 4.99 -2.00 -9.89
CA TRP A 87 6.05 -2.75 -9.23
C TRP A 87 7.20 -3.05 -10.19
N VAL A 88 6.93 -3.49 -11.42
CA VAL A 88 7.99 -3.75 -12.41
C VAL A 88 8.71 -2.46 -12.79
N THR A 89 7.97 -1.36 -12.94
CA THR A 89 8.59 -0.06 -13.23
C THR A 89 9.45 0.42 -12.06
N TRP A 90 8.98 0.29 -10.82
CA TRP A 90 9.79 0.56 -9.62
C TRP A 90 11.03 -0.32 -9.58
N PHE A 91 10.87 -1.62 -9.85
CA PHE A 91 11.95 -2.60 -9.78
C PHE A 91 13.06 -2.26 -10.77
N HIS A 92 12.75 -1.95 -12.04
CA HIS A 92 13.76 -1.52 -13.01
C HIS A 92 14.50 -0.24 -12.59
N THR A 93 13.79 0.74 -12.02
CA THR A 93 14.41 1.94 -11.44
C THR A 93 15.40 1.58 -10.33
N VAL A 94 15.01 0.69 -9.40
CA VAL A 94 15.89 0.25 -8.31
C VAL A 94 17.09 -0.54 -8.84
N LEU A 95 16.91 -1.41 -9.83
CA LEU A 95 18.02 -2.15 -10.43
C LEU A 95 19.04 -1.21 -11.08
N TYR A 96 18.59 -0.11 -11.69
CA TYR A 96 19.50 0.92 -12.20
C TYR A 96 20.16 1.69 -11.05
N ASP A 97 19.36 2.16 -10.08
CA ASP A 97 19.84 3.04 -9.02
C ASP A 97 20.92 2.36 -8.17
N VAL A 98 20.69 1.11 -7.80
CA VAL A 98 21.61 0.33 -6.98
C VAL A 98 22.94 0.04 -7.68
N ARG A 99 22.99 0.11 -9.02
CA ARG A 99 24.19 -0.15 -9.80
C ARG A 99 24.97 1.10 -10.17
N PHE A 100 24.28 2.14 -10.60
CA PHE A 100 24.93 3.24 -11.33
C PHE A 100 24.64 4.62 -10.74
N GLU A 101 23.73 4.72 -9.78
CA GLU A 101 23.35 6.02 -9.23
C GLU A 101 24.47 6.58 -8.36
N ASN A 102 24.93 7.76 -8.78
CA ASN A 102 25.73 8.67 -7.98
C ASN A 102 25.03 10.03 -7.97
N ASP A 103 24.98 10.69 -6.81
CA ASP A 103 24.23 11.94 -6.65
C ASP A 103 24.77 13.04 -7.56
N SER A 104 23.98 13.41 -8.57
CA SER A 104 24.31 14.43 -9.56
C SER A 104 23.04 15.15 -10.02
N ILE A 105 23.19 16.31 -10.66
CA ILE A 105 22.05 17.06 -11.19
C ILE A 105 21.31 16.20 -12.24
N TYR A 106 22.06 15.53 -13.12
CA TYR A 106 21.51 14.59 -14.09
C TYR A 106 20.66 13.50 -13.44
N SER A 107 21.17 12.87 -12.37
CA SER A 107 20.48 11.77 -11.72
C SER A 107 19.20 12.23 -11.02
N ARG A 108 19.22 13.41 -10.40
CA ARG A 108 18.03 14.07 -9.81
C ARG A 108 16.98 14.43 -10.86
N VAL A 109 17.39 14.92 -12.04
CA VAL A 109 16.46 15.18 -13.15
C VAL A 109 15.82 13.88 -13.62
N CYS A 110 16.60 12.81 -13.83
CA CYS A 110 16.06 11.50 -14.19
C CYS A 110 15.07 10.98 -13.14
N LYS A 111 15.41 11.11 -11.84
CA LYS A 111 14.52 10.77 -10.72
C LYS A 111 13.22 11.58 -10.74
N THR A 112 13.29 12.85 -11.09
CA THR A 112 12.09 13.70 -11.22
C THR A 112 11.22 13.24 -12.39
N VAL A 113 11.82 12.89 -13.52
CA VAL A 113 11.07 12.38 -14.69
C VAL A 113 10.37 11.05 -14.35
N ILE A 114 11.03 10.11 -13.66
CA ILE A 114 10.35 8.87 -13.25
C ILE A 114 9.25 9.12 -12.21
N MET A 115 9.39 10.12 -11.32
CA MET A 115 8.27 10.52 -10.43
C MET A 115 7.07 11.04 -11.22
N ILE A 116 7.29 11.82 -12.29
CA ILE A 116 6.23 12.27 -13.20
C ILE A 116 5.56 11.07 -13.89
N VAL A 117 6.33 10.05 -14.31
CA VAL A 117 5.78 8.80 -14.83
C VAL A 117 4.85 8.14 -13.81
N PHE A 118 5.24 8.09 -12.53
CA PHE A 118 4.38 7.55 -11.47
C PHE A 118 3.12 8.39 -11.25
N VAL A 119 3.19 9.71 -11.39
CA VAL A 119 1.96 10.54 -11.40
C VAL A 119 1.07 10.17 -12.60
N GLY A 120 1.67 9.90 -13.77
CA GLY A 120 0.96 9.39 -14.94
C GLY A 120 0.24 8.05 -14.69
N PHE A 121 0.87 7.12 -13.97
CA PHE A 121 0.21 5.87 -13.56
C PHE A 121 -1.01 6.12 -12.67
N ALA A 122 -0.94 7.10 -11.75
CA ALA A 122 -2.06 7.41 -10.86
C ALA A 122 -3.28 7.93 -11.64
N LEU A 123 -3.05 8.72 -12.71
CA LEU A 123 -4.12 9.22 -13.58
C LEU A 123 -4.87 8.05 -14.24
N VAL A 124 -4.12 7.12 -14.84
CA VAL A 124 -4.69 5.91 -15.49
C VAL A 124 -5.35 5.00 -14.47
N GLY A 125 -4.74 4.86 -13.29
CA GLY A 125 -5.18 3.95 -12.23
C GLY A 125 -6.58 4.24 -11.71
N SER A 126 -7.13 5.44 -11.91
CA SER A 126 -8.48 5.80 -11.47
C SER A 126 -9.62 5.11 -12.24
N SER A 127 -9.35 4.64 -13.47
CA SER A 127 -10.35 3.99 -14.35
C SER A 127 -9.76 2.79 -15.09
N PHE A 128 -8.82 2.09 -14.45
CA PHE A 128 -8.11 0.97 -15.06
C PHE A 128 -8.95 -0.31 -14.99
N ALA A 129 -9.69 -0.58 -16.08
CA ALA A 129 -10.51 -1.77 -16.22
C ALA A 129 -10.23 -2.46 -17.57
N PRO A 130 -9.09 -3.17 -17.71
CA PRO A 130 -8.74 -3.84 -18.96
C PRO A 130 -9.73 -4.98 -19.26
N GLY A 131 -10.20 -5.07 -20.51
CA GLY A 131 -11.07 -6.16 -20.96
C GLY A 131 -12.53 -6.07 -20.51
N THR A 132 -12.95 -4.96 -19.88
CA THR A 132 -14.36 -4.69 -19.53
C THR A 132 -14.98 -3.66 -20.47
N ALA A 133 -16.31 -3.65 -20.55
CA ALA A 133 -17.07 -2.65 -21.33
C ALA A 133 -16.90 -1.21 -20.80
N SER A 134 -16.40 -1.04 -19.58
CA SER A 134 -16.13 0.24 -18.92
C SER A 134 -14.73 0.81 -19.19
N GLY A 135 -13.87 0.09 -19.93
CA GLY A 135 -12.51 0.54 -20.23
C GLY A 135 -12.48 1.73 -21.19
N ASP A 136 -11.76 2.78 -20.82
CA ASP A 136 -11.55 3.97 -21.67
C ASP A 136 -10.25 3.84 -22.49
N ASN A 137 -10.38 3.87 -23.81
CA ASN A 137 -9.27 3.86 -24.76
C ASN A 137 -8.28 5.00 -24.51
N THR A 138 -8.75 6.16 -24.04
CA THR A 138 -7.91 7.32 -23.70
C THR A 138 -6.98 6.99 -22.55
N ASN A 139 -7.50 6.40 -21.48
CA ASN A 139 -6.69 5.97 -20.33
C ASN A 139 -5.65 4.92 -20.71
N PHE A 140 -6.01 3.96 -21.58
CA PHE A 140 -5.04 2.96 -22.08
C PHE A 140 -3.97 3.57 -22.99
N ARG A 141 -4.28 4.62 -23.77
CA ARG A 141 -3.28 5.38 -24.52
C ARG A 141 -2.34 6.13 -23.60
N ILE A 142 -2.87 6.82 -22.59
CA ILE A 142 -2.07 7.51 -21.58
C ILE A 142 -1.12 6.51 -20.91
N LEU A 143 -1.60 5.31 -20.55
CA LEU A 143 -0.75 4.25 -20.01
C LEU A 143 0.40 3.89 -20.95
N CYS A 144 0.13 3.72 -22.25
CA CYS A 144 1.16 3.41 -23.23
C CYS A 144 2.18 4.55 -23.35
N TYR A 145 1.75 5.81 -23.36
CA TYR A 145 2.66 6.97 -23.34
C TYR A 145 3.53 6.99 -22.09
N THR A 146 2.95 6.75 -20.91
CA THR A 146 3.67 6.69 -19.64
C THR A 146 4.69 5.55 -19.62
N LEU A 147 4.32 4.36 -20.13
CA LEU A 147 5.23 3.23 -20.27
C LEU A 147 6.37 3.54 -21.25
N VAL A 148 6.07 4.11 -22.42
CA VAL A 148 7.09 4.57 -23.38
C VAL A 148 8.04 5.56 -22.72
N MET A 149 7.53 6.57 -22.02
CA MET A 149 8.34 7.58 -21.34
C MET A 149 9.32 6.97 -20.33
N SER A 150 8.85 6.00 -19.53
CA SER A 150 9.70 5.30 -18.57
C SER A 150 10.81 4.46 -19.22
N ARG A 151 10.52 3.75 -20.31
CA ARG A 151 11.51 2.90 -20.99
C ARG A 151 12.50 3.73 -21.80
N VAL A 152 12.07 4.86 -22.37
CA VAL A 152 12.97 5.85 -22.98
C VAL A 152 13.93 6.41 -21.93
N LEU A 153 13.44 6.76 -20.74
CA LEU A 153 14.29 7.22 -19.65
C LEU A 153 15.35 6.17 -19.25
N PHE A 154 14.93 4.91 -19.07
CA PHE A 154 15.87 3.82 -18.78
C PHE A 154 16.89 3.62 -19.91
N ALA A 155 16.47 3.70 -21.17
CA ALA A 155 17.39 3.63 -22.31
C ALA A 155 18.42 4.76 -22.28
N ILE A 156 18.00 6.02 -22.05
CA ILE A 156 18.92 7.17 -21.91
C ILE A 156 19.92 6.94 -20.78
N GLN A 157 19.44 6.49 -19.62
CA GLN A 157 20.27 6.20 -18.45
C GLN A 157 21.36 5.15 -18.75
N TYR A 158 20.99 4.03 -19.37
CA TYR A 158 21.96 3.00 -19.76
C TYR A 158 22.87 3.45 -20.92
N ILE A 159 22.41 4.30 -21.84
CA ILE A 159 23.25 4.90 -22.90
C ILE A 159 24.34 5.79 -22.27
N VAL A 160 23.99 6.65 -21.31
CA VAL A 160 24.96 7.51 -20.61
C VAL A 160 26.03 6.66 -19.94
N VAL A 161 25.64 5.59 -19.24
CA VAL A 161 26.59 4.61 -18.66
C VAL A 161 27.46 3.98 -19.76
N GLY A 162 26.88 3.60 -20.89
CA GLY A 162 27.60 3.04 -22.03
C GLY A 162 28.66 3.98 -22.62
N VAL A 163 28.37 5.29 -22.68
CA VAL A 163 29.33 6.32 -23.11
C VAL A 163 30.51 6.38 -22.15
N PHE A 164 30.28 6.42 -20.83
CA PHE A 164 31.37 6.41 -19.84
C PHE A 164 32.19 5.11 -19.87
N VAL A 165 31.57 3.96 -20.09
CA VAL A 165 32.24 2.66 -20.27
C VAL A 165 33.12 2.66 -21.53
N GLY A 166 32.61 3.22 -22.63
CA GLY A 166 33.36 3.38 -23.88
C GLY A 166 34.56 4.33 -23.73
N LEU A 167 34.37 5.47 -23.08
CA LEU A 167 35.45 6.43 -22.77
C LEU A 167 36.53 5.81 -21.87
N ALA A 168 36.13 4.97 -20.91
CA ALA A 168 37.05 4.23 -20.04
C ALA A 168 37.68 2.99 -20.70
N ARG A 169 37.35 2.69 -21.97
CA ARG A 169 37.83 1.51 -22.74
C ARG A 169 37.62 0.17 -22.02
N ARG A 170 36.53 0.04 -21.26
CA ARG A 170 36.17 -1.19 -20.52
C ARG A 170 35.32 -2.11 -21.39
N THR A 171 35.98 -2.90 -22.25
CA THR A 171 35.32 -3.80 -23.21
C THR A 171 34.53 -4.93 -22.55
N ASP A 172 34.88 -5.29 -21.31
CA ASP A 172 34.22 -6.28 -20.47
C ASP A 172 32.79 -5.89 -20.06
N LEU A 173 32.51 -4.59 -19.99
CA LEU A 173 31.22 -4.03 -19.55
C LEU A 173 30.36 -3.51 -20.70
N PHE A 174 30.96 -3.29 -21.87
CA PHE A 174 30.25 -2.68 -22.99
C PHE A 174 29.09 -3.54 -23.49
N LEU A 175 29.33 -4.85 -23.67
CA LEU A 175 28.31 -5.79 -24.16
C LEU A 175 27.07 -5.86 -23.25
N PRO A 176 27.16 -6.09 -21.93
CA PRO A 176 25.97 -6.20 -21.10
C PRO A 176 25.23 -4.85 -20.91
N VAL A 177 25.94 -3.71 -20.92
CA VAL A 177 25.27 -2.39 -20.91
C VAL A 177 24.52 -2.18 -22.22
N PHE A 178 25.14 -2.50 -23.37
CA PHE A 178 24.49 -2.43 -24.68
C PHE A 178 23.26 -3.34 -24.77
N LEU A 179 23.32 -4.56 -24.23
CA LEU A 179 22.16 -5.46 -24.19
C LEU A 179 20.99 -4.88 -23.37
N ASN A 180 21.25 -4.22 -22.24
CA ASN A 180 20.21 -3.54 -21.48
C ASN A 180 19.60 -2.37 -22.26
N VAL A 181 20.42 -1.56 -22.95
CA VAL A 181 19.92 -0.51 -23.85
C VAL A 181 18.99 -1.10 -24.91
N LEU A 182 19.39 -2.19 -25.55
CA LEU A 182 18.59 -2.86 -26.58
C LEU A 182 17.25 -3.35 -26.03
N VAL A 183 17.24 -3.98 -24.85
CA VAL A 183 16.01 -4.44 -24.19
C VAL A 183 15.02 -3.29 -23.99
N TYR A 184 15.48 -2.15 -23.46
CA TYR A 184 14.60 -1.01 -23.22
C TYR A 184 14.15 -0.31 -24.51
N ILE A 185 14.99 -0.26 -25.56
CA ILE A 185 14.58 0.27 -26.87
C ILE A 185 13.52 -0.63 -27.52
N VAL A 186 13.70 -1.95 -27.46
CA VAL A 186 12.72 -2.92 -27.99
C VAL A 186 11.41 -2.82 -27.21
N ALA A 187 11.46 -2.74 -25.88
CA ALA A 187 10.28 -2.53 -25.05
C ALA A 187 9.58 -1.19 -25.37
N THR A 188 10.35 -0.12 -25.59
CA THR A 188 9.83 1.17 -26.05
C THR A 188 9.09 1.04 -27.37
N GLY A 189 9.68 0.37 -28.35
CA GLY A 189 9.05 0.10 -29.65
C GLY A 189 7.77 -0.71 -29.52
N ALA A 190 7.75 -1.72 -28.65
CA ALA A 190 6.57 -2.54 -28.39
C ALA A 190 5.41 -1.71 -27.79
N TYR A 191 5.66 -0.91 -26.75
CA TYR A 191 4.62 -0.05 -26.17
C TYR A 191 4.19 1.08 -27.12
N ALA A 192 5.12 1.64 -27.90
CA ALA A 192 4.81 2.65 -28.90
C ALA A 192 3.91 2.08 -30.02
N ALA A 193 4.17 0.84 -30.44
CA ALA A 193 3.35 0.13 -31.43
C ALA A 193 1.94 -0.19 -30.91
N MET A 194 1.71 -0.20 -29.59
CA MET A 194 0.37 -0.35 -29.00
C MET A 194 -0.46 0.94 -29.04
N ILE A 195 0.16 2.13 -29.12
CA ILE A 195 -0.56 3.41 -29.09
C ILE A 195 -1.64 3.51 -30.20
N PRO A 196 -1.35 3.15 -31.48
CA PRO A 196 -2.36 3.17 -32.55
C PRO A 196 -3.46 2.11 -32.40
N ALA A 197 -3.25 1.08 -31.57
CA ALA A 197 -4.25 0.06 -31.29
C ALA A 197 -5.39 0.62 -30.44
N PHE A 198 -5.12 1.61 -29.59
CA PHE A 198 -6.10 2.24 -28.69
C PHE A 198 -6.63 3.60 -29.19
N ALA A 199 -6.55 3.89 -30.49
CA ALA A 199 -7.04 5.15 -31.06
C ALA A 199 -8.54 5.38 -30.75
N GLU A 200 -8.91 6.65 -30.47
CA GLU A 200 -10.27 7.07 -30.04
C GLU A 200 -11.39 6.56 -30.96
N ASN A 201 -11.12 6.47 -32.27
CA ASN A 201 -12.12 6.11 -33.28
C ASN A 201 -12.31 4.60 -33.45
N LYS A 202 -11.59 3.75 -32.71
CA LYS A 202 -11.75 2.30 -32.78
C LYS A 202 -12.67 1.82 -31.66
N PRO A 203 -13.63 0.92 -31.95
CA PRO A 203 -14.40 0.29 -30.88
C PRO A 203 -13.41 -0.41 -29.95
N VAL A 204 -13.65 -0.31 -28.63
CA VAL A 204 -12.87 -1.00 -27.59
C VAL A 204 -12.78 -2.46 -28.00
N ALA A 205 -11.61 -2.87 -28.50
CA ALA A 205 -11.48 -4.12 -29.22
C ALA A 205 -11.73 -5.27 -28.25
N THR A 206 -12.80 -6.03 -28.47
CA THR A 206 -13.21 -7.23 -27.71
C THR A 206 -12.16 -8.35 -27.75
N SER A 207 -11.04 -8.17 -28.46
CA SER A 207 -9.93 -9.11 -28.47
C SER A 207 -9.12 -8.96 -27.17
N ASN A 208 -9.51 -9.73 -26.15
CA ASN A 208 -8.85 -9.82 -24.84
C ASN A 208 -7.30 -9.92 -24.91
N GLY A 209 -6.75 -10.45 -26.01
CA GLY A 209 -5.31 -10.63 -26.21
C GLY A 209 -4.50 -9.32 -26.30
N ILE A 210 -5.09 -8.19 -26.70
CA ILE A 210 -4.35 -6.91 -26.81
C ILE A 210 -3.94 -6.41 -25.42
N TYR A 211 -4.81 -6.54 -24.42
CA TYR A 211 -4.53 -6.16 -23.04
C TYR A 211 -3.40 -6.99 -22.43
N SER A 212 -3.27 -8.26 -22.85
CA SER A 212 -2.21 -9.15 -22.37
C SER A 212 -0.80 -8.73 -22.76
N VAL A 213 -0.65 -7.92 -23.81
CA VAL A 213 0.66 -7.50 -24.34
C VAL A 213 1.46 -6.72 -23.30
N TRP A 214 0.83 -5.87 -22.47
CA TRP A 214 1.55 -5.11 -21.44
C TRP A 214 2.30 -6.03 -20.48
N TRP A 215 1.63 -7.06 -19.95
CA TRP A 215 2.22 -7.99 -19.00
C TRP A 215 3.26 -8.90 -19.65
N ILE A 216 3.05 -9.31 -20.90
CA ILE A 216 4.02 -10.11 -21.64
C ILE A 216 5.31 -9.31 -21.89
N VAL A 217 5.20 -8.07 -22.37
CA VAL A 217 6.37 -7.21 -22.63
C VAL A 217 7.11 -6.94 -21.32
N MET A 218 6.42 -6.60 -20.23
CA MET A 218 7.01 -6.42 -18.90
C MET A 218 7.73 -7.68 -18.39
N LEU A 219 7.12 -8.85 -18.55
CA LEU A 219 7.73 -10.11 -18.13
C LEU A 219 9.02 -10.39 -18.93
N LEU A 220 8.97 -10.19 -20.25
CA LEU A 220 10.12 -10.42 -21.13
C LEU A 220 11.27 -9.44 -20.84
N GLU A 221 10.99 -8.14 -20.63
CA GLU A 221 12.03 -7.16 -20.27
C GLU A 221 12.65 -7.48 -18.90
N THR A 222 11.86 -7.89 -17.91
CA THR A 222 12.37 -8.26 -16.58
C THR A 222 13.22 -9.52 -16.64
N ILE A 223 12.78 -10.56 -17.37
CA ILE A 223 13.59 -11.77 -17.58
C ILE A 223 14.90 -11.42 -18.29
N ALA A 224 14.85 -10.60 -19.35
CA ALA A 224 16.04 -10.21 -20.11
C ALA A 224 17.05 -9.43 -19.25
N THR A 225 16.59 -8.43 -18.49
CA THR A 225 17.46 -7.63 -17.60
C THR A 225 18.07 -8.48 -16.49
N ILE A 226 17.29 -9.36 -15.84
CA ILE A 226 17.80 -10.31 -14.83
C ILE A 226 18.78 -11.31 -15.48
N ALA A 227 18.49 -11.83 -16.67
CA ALA A 227 19.37 -12.77 -17.36
C ALA A 227 20.74 -12.14 -17.65
N VAL A 228 20.79 -10.90 -18.15
CA VAL A 228 22.05 -10.16 -18.32
C VAL A 228 22.81 -10.03 -16.98
N SER A 229 22.09 -9.82 -15.88
CA SER A 229 22.66 -9.74 -14.54
C SER A 229 23.26 -11.06 -14.05
N CYS A 230 22.68 -12.19 -14.45
CA CYS A 230 23.15 -13.53 -14.10
C CYS A 230 24.39 -13.96 -14.88
N PHE A 231 24.46 -13.66 -16.17
CA PHE A 231 25.58 -14.04 -17.03
C PHE A 231 26.83 -13.18 -16.80
N TRP A 232 26.68 -11.87 -16.55
CA TRP A 232 27.80 -10.96 -16.33
C TRP A 232 27.97 -10.61 -14.84
N ARG A 233 28.87 -11.34 -14.15
CA ARG A 233 29.11 -11.20 -12.70
C ARG A 233 29.52 -9.80 -12.24
N MET A 234 30.14 -8.99 -13.11
CA MET A 234 30.48 -7.58 -12.84
C MET A 234 29.24 -6.68 -12.66
N LEU A 235 28.07 -7.08 -13.16
CA LEU A 235 26.79 -6.37 -12.95
C LEU A 235 25.93 -7.06 -11.89
N SER A 236 26.51 -8.01 -11.16
CA SER A 236 25.81 -8.71 -10.09
C SER A 236 25.47 -7.74 -8.97
N PHE A 237 24.29 -7.88 -8.38
CA PHE A 237 23.83 -7.08 -7.24
C PHE A 237 24.49 -7.47 -5.91
N LYS A 238 25.57 -8.25 -5.95
CA LYS A 238 26.22 -8.78 -4.75
C LYS A 238 26.91 -7.61 -4.05
N LYS A 239 26.70 -7.47 -2.74
CA LYS A 239 27.22 -6.37 -1.90
C LYS A 239 26.68 -4.97 -2.23
N THR A 240 25.54 -4.91 -2.92
CA THR A 240 24.80 -3.67 -3.12
C THR A 240 23.70 -3.52 -2.07
N HIS A 241 23.16 -2.32 -1.89
CA HIS A 241 22.05 -2.05 -0.96
C HIS A 241 20.67 -2.52 -1.49
N LEU A 242 20.62 -3.39 -2.51
CA LEU A 242 19.36 -3.95 -3.04
C LEU A 242 18.52 -4.66 -1.96
N VAL A 243 19.18 -5.37 -1.05
CA VAL A 243 18.51 -6.08 0.04
C VAL A 243 17.80 -5.10 0.99
N GLU A 244 18.48 -4.00 1.30
CA GLU A 244 17.92 -2.91 2.09
C GLU A 244 16.74 -2.25 1.37
N ARG A 245 16.88 -1.93 0.07
CA ARG A 245 15.80 -1.34 -0.75
C ARG A 245 14.54 -2.21 -0.78
N MET A 246 14.69 -3.52 -0.89
CA MET A 246 13.56 -4.47 -0.83
C MET A 246 12.90 -4.48 0.55
N GLY A 247 13.71 -4.46 1.62
CA GLY A 247 13.21 -4.33 2.99
C GLY A 247 12.46 -3.02 3.23
N LEU A 248 13.01 -1.89 2.78
CA LEU A 248 12.37 -0.58 2.88
C LEU A 248 11.04 -0.53 2.12
N LEU A 249 10.98 -1.06 0.90
CA LEU A 249 9.72 -1.15 0.17
C LEU A 249 8.71 -2.06 0.90
N THR A 250 9.15 -3.19 1.46
CA THR A 250 8.27 -4.07 2.24
C THR A 250 7.66 -3.32 3.44
N LEU A 251 8.46 -2.53 4.15
CA LEU A 251 8.00 -1.70 5.28
C LEU A 251 6.98 -0.67 4.81
N ILE A 252 7.23 0.01 3.68
CA ILE A 252 6.31 0.98 3.08
C ILE A 252 4.98 0.30 2.68
N VAL A 253 5.02 -0.89 2.09
CA VAL A 253 3.82 -1.66 1.71
C VAL A 253 3.01 -2.09 2.94
N ILE A 254 3.67 -2.53 4.02
CA ILE A 254 3.00 -2.78 5.32
C ILE A 254 2.37 -1.47 5.86
N GLY A 255 3.07 -0.34 5.68
CA GLY A 255 2.58 0.98 6.06
C GLY A 255 1.32 1.42 5.32
N GLU A 256 1.18 1.10 4.03
CA GLU A 256 -0.06 1.30 3.27
C GLU A 256 -1.22 0.55 3.89
N GLY A 257 -0.99 -0.70 4.27
CA GLY A 257 -1.94 -1.50 5.02
C GLY A 257 -2.38 -0.86 6.34
N ALA A 258 -1.45 -0.24 7.08
CA ALA A 258 -1.77 0.51 8.30
C ALA A 258 -2.67 1.74 8.02
N ILE A 259 -2.45 2.45 6.90
CA ILE A 259 -3.35 3.54 6.47
C ILE A 259 -4.75 2.97 6.17
N GLY A 260 -4.86 1.83 5.50
CA GLY A 260 -6.13 1.15 5.25
C GLY A 260 -6.89 0.77 6.54
N VAL A 261 -6.17 0.31 7.58
CA VAL A 261 -6.77 0.07 8.91
C VAL A 261 -7.40 1.34 9.48
N THR A 262 -6.72 2.48 9.41
CA THR A 262 -7.29 3.75 9.93
C THR A 262 -8.57 4.17 9.19
N LYS A 263 -8.62 3.97 7.87
CA LYS A 263 -9.84 4.18 7.07
C LYS A 263 -10.97 3.23 7.51
N THR A 264 -10.63 1.97 7.80
CA THR A 264 -11.58 0.96 8.26
C THR A 264 -12.15 1.28 9.64
N ILE A 265 -11.32 1.76 10.57
CA ILE A 265 -11.74 2.26 11.89
C ILE A 265 -12.77 3.37 11.73
N SER A 266 -12.48 4.36 10.88
CA SER A 266 -13.41 5.48 10.61
C SER A 266 -14.76 4.99 10.07
N ARG A 267 -14.76 3.97 9.21
CA ARG A 267 -15.97 3.36 8.63
C ARG A 267 -16.79 2.55 9.65
N MET A 268 -16.13 1.82 10.56
CA MET A 268 -16.81 0.93 11.52
C MET A 268 -17.24 1.64 12.81
N MET A 269 -16.41 2.54 13.34
CA MET A 269 -16.59 3.10 14.69
C MET A 269 -17.21 4.51 14.68
N GLY A 270 -17.46 5.10 13.51
CA GLY A 270 -18.11 6.41 13.37
C GLY A 270 -19.61 6.45 13.70
N LYS A 271 -20.24 5.32 14.09
CA LYS A 271 -21.70 5.21 14.33
C LYS A 271 -22.11 5.36 15.80
N SER A 272 -21.46 4.64 16.72
CA SER A 272 -21.95 4.49 18.11
C SER A 272 -20.83 4.43 19.16
N GLY A 273 -19.58 4.71 18.79
CA GLY A 273 -18.41 4.54 19.66
C GLY A 273 -17.75 3.17 19.51
N LEU A 274 -17.10 2.70 20.58
CA LEU A 274 -16.34 1.45 20.60
C LEU A 274 -17.27 0.21 20.63
N ASP A 275 -17.54 -0.38 19.47
CA ASP A 275 -18.14 -1.73 19.38
C ASP A 275 -17.07 -2.79 19.74
N PRO A 276 -17.29 -3.65 20.76
CA PRO A 276 -16.28 -4.63 21.19
C PRO A 276 -15.87 -5.61 20.10
N GLU A 277 -16.83 -6.08 19.30
CA GLU A 277 -16.59 -7.03 18.21
C GLU A 277 -15.80 -6.35 17.09
N GLY A 278 -16.24 -5.18 16.63
CA GLY A 278 -15.50 -4.39 15.64
C GLY A 278 -14.08 -4.05 16.10
N SER A 279 -13.91 -3.66 17.37
CA SER A 279 -12.59 -3.35 17.95
C SER A 279 -11.68 -4.59 17.98
N GLY A 280 -12.23 -5.77 18.28
CA GLY A 280 -11.51 -7.04 18.22
C GLY A 280 -11.05 -7.40 16.80
N LEU A 281 -11.88 -7.16 15.79
CA LEU A 281 -11.51 -7.37 14.39
C LEU A 281 -10.40 -6.41 13.96
N ILE A 282 -10.50 -5.13 14.31
CA ILE A 282 -9.43 -4.15 14.05
C ILE A 282 -8.11 -4.57 14.72
N LEU A 283 -8.16 -5.00 15.98
CA LEU A 283 -6.99 -5.53 16.69
C LEU A 283 -6.38 -6.72 15.93
N CYS A 284 -7.21 -7.62 15.38
CA CYS A 284 -6.72 -8.73 14.56
C CYS A 284 -5.96 -8.23 13.32
N ILE A 285 -6.45 -7.19 12.62
CA ILE A 285 -5.75 -6.63 11.45
C ILE A 285 -4.39 -6.03 11.86
N VAL A 286 -4.34 -5.30 12.99
CA VAL A 286 -3.09 -4.76 13.54
C VAL A 286 -2.11 -5.88 13.89
N LEU A 287 -2.58 -6.97 14.50
CA LEU A 287 -1.78 -8.14 14.81
C LEU A 287 -1.31 -8.86 13.53
N LEU A 288 -2.12 -8.92 12.46
CA LEU A 288 -1.68 -9.45 11.16
C LEU A 288 -0.54 -8.60 10.56
N LEU A 289 -0.65 -7.27 10.61
CA LEU A 289 0.41 -6.36 10.16
C LEU A 289 1.70 -6.57 10.97
N MET A 290 1.57 -6.59 12.30
CA MET A 290 2.72 -6.79 13.20
C MET A 290 3.36 -8.17 13.01
N GLY A 291 2.56 -9.23 12.93
CA GLY A 291 3.06 -10.59 12.71
C GLY A 291 3.73 -10.75 11.33
N THR A 292 3.21 -10.08 10.30
CA THR A 292 3.83 -10.06 8.96
C THR A 292 5.19 -9.36 9.00
N TRP A 293 5.27 -8.22 9.70
CA TRP A 293 6.52 -7.51 9.94
C TRP A 293 7.52 -8.39 10.69
N MET A 294 7.11 -9.04 11.78
CA MET A 294 7.96 -9.92 12.59
C MET A 294 8.52 -11.06 11.75
N ILE A 295 7.69 -11.80 11.00
CA ILE A 295 8.15 -12.95 10.20
C ILE A 295 9.15 -12.53 9.12
N TYR A 296 8.94 -11.37 8.49
CA TYR A 296 9.82 -10.88 7.42
C TYR A 296 11.15 -10.34 7.96
N PHE A 297 11.13 -9.46 8.98
CA PHE A 297 12.34 -8.78 9.47
C PHE A 297 13.13 -9.59 10.50
N ASP A 298 12.51 -10.46 11.32
CA ASP A 298 13.28 -11.30 12.26
C ASP A 298 14.17 -12.32 11.53
N ASN A 299 13.83 -12.66 10.28
CA ASN A 299 14.59 -13.59 9.42
C ASN A 299 15.46 -12.86 8.39
N HIS A 300 15.80 -11.59 8.63
CA HIS A 300 16.58 -10.81 7.67
C HIS A 300 17.97 -11.43 7.48
N PRO A 301 18.46 -11.55 6.24
CA PRO A 301 19.76 -12.14 5.99
C PRO A 301 20.91 -11.32 6.55
N HIS A 302 21.75 -11.95 7.38
CA HIS A 302 22.97 -11.33 7.92
C HIS A 302 24.23 -11.72 7.11
N GLY A 303 24.06 -12.36 5.96
CA GLY A 303 25.17 -12.90 5.16
C GLY A 303 24.98 -12.74 3.66
N HIS A 304 26.08 -12.88 2.93
CA HIS A 304 26.08 -12.74 1.47
C HIS A 304 25.49 -13.97 0.78
N PHE A 305 24.54 -13.75 -0.12
CA PHE A 305 24.01 -14.80 -0.97
C PHE A 305 24.85 -15.03 -2.23
N GLY A 306 24.66 -16.19 -2.87
CA GLY A 306 25.10 -16.41 -4.24
C GLY A 306 24.36 -15.48 -5.22
N THR A 307 25.00 -15.15 -6.34
CA THR A 307 24.48 -14.17 -7.32
C THR A 307 23.10 -14.55 -7.86
N ILE A 308 22.89 -15.83 -8.22
CA ILE A 308 21.62 -16.35 -8.74
C ILE A 308 20.54 -16.40 -7.65
N ARG A 309 20.91 -16.83 -6.43
CA ARG A 309 19.96 -16.88 -5.30
C ARG A 309 19.45 -15.48 -4.96
N GLN A 310 20.31 -14.47 -5.02
CA GLN A 310 19.91 -13.09 -4.81
C GLN A 310 18.91 -12.60 -5.86
N GLN A 311 19.06 -12.99 -7.13
CA GLN A 311 18.09 -12.63 -8.18
C GLN A 311 16.71 -13.27 -7.95
N ILE A 312 16.69 -14.56 -7.62
CA ILE A 312 15.44 -15.27 -7.31
C ILE A 312 14.80 -14.64 -6.06
N TRP A 313 15.60 -14.34 -5.04
CA TRP A 313 15.14 -13.66 -3.84
C TRP A 313 14.52 -12.29 -4.17
N SER A 314 15.16 -11.47 -5.01
CA SER A 314 14.61 -10.19 -5.45
C SER A 314 13.31 -10.34 -6.25
N ALA A 315 13.22 -11.32 -7.15
CA ALA A 315 12.00 -11.59 -7.92
C ALA A 315 10.85 -12.08 -7.03
N LEU A 316 11.15 -12.83 -5.96
CA LEU A 316 10.17 -13.33 -5.00
C LEU A 316 9.52 -12.21 -4.17
N HIS A 317 10.08 -10.99 -4.15
CA HIS A 317 9.43 -9.85 -3.49
C HIS A 317 8.17 -9.38 -4.22
N PHE A 318 8.05 -9.65 -5.53
CA PHE A 318 6.82 -9.33 -6.27
C PHE A 318 5.60 -10.05 -5.67
N PRO A 319 5.56 -11.40 -5.59
CA PRO A 319 4.44 -12.09 -4.98
C PRO A 319 4.33 -11.83 -3.47
N ILE A 320 5.43 -11.56 -2.76
CA ILE A 320 5.37 -11.18 -1.33
C ILE A 320 4.63 -9.86 -1.16
N HIS A 321 5.04 -8.79 -1.84
CA HIS A 321 4.39 -7.48 -1.70
C HIS A 321 2.92 -7.56 -2.14
N LEU A 322 2.63 -8.25 -3.25
CA LEU A 322 1.26 -8.46 -3.70
C LEU A 322 0.42 -9.23 -2.66
N ALA A 323 0.99 -10.25 -2.02
CA ALA A 323 0.32 -11.02 -0.99
C ALA A 323 0.13 -10.24 0.32
N ILE A 324 1.07 -9.37 0.71
CA ILE A 324 0.90 -8.47 1.87
C ILE A 324 -0.26 -7.52 1.62
N VAL A 325 -0.30 -6.87 0.45
CA VAL A 325 -1.40 -5.98 0.07
C VAL A 325 -2.73 -6.74 0.05
N GLY A 326 -2.77 -7.89 -0.61
CA GLY A 326 -3.98 -8.72 -0.67
C GLY A 326 -4.43 -9.25 0.70
N LEU A 327 -3.50 -9.56 1.60
CA LEU A 327 -3.82 -9.99 2.96
C LEU A 327 -4.49 -8.86 3.74
N VAL A 328 -3.92 -7.66 3.68
CA VAL A 328 -4.40 -6.51 4.48
C VAL A 328 -5.71 -5.96 3.94
N GLU A 329 -5.83 -5.79 2.62
CA GLU A 329 -7.10 -5.41 1.99
C GLU A 329 -8.19 -6.46 2.20
N GLY A 330 -7.82 -7.74 2.13
CA GLY A 330 -8.68 -8.87 2.50
C GLY A 330 -9.18 -8.77 3.93
N ALA A 331 -8.29 -8.51 4.86
CA ALA A 331 -8.64 -8.40 6.27
C ALA A 331 -9.60 -7.23 6.53
N GLN A 332 -9.38 -6.08 5.88
CA GLN A 332 -10.26 -4.91 5.97
C GLN A 332 -11.65 -5.20 5.39
N GLN A 333 -11.72 -5.81 4.21
CA GLN A 333 -12.99 -6.12 3.56
C GLN A 333 -13.78 -7.20 4.32
N ILE A 334 -13.11 -8.19 4.92
CA ILE A 334 -13.76 -9.18 5.81
C ILE A 334 -14.33 -8.50 7.05
N ALA A 335 -13.58 -7.58 7.69
CA ALA A 335 -14.07 -6.84 8.85
C ALA A 335 -15.30 -5.97 8.51
N LEU A 336 -15.26 -5.27 7.36
CA LEU A 336 -16.38 -4.48 6.87
C LEU A 336 -17.59 -5.34 6.50
N ALA A 337 -17.37 -6.49 5.87
CA ALA A 337 -18.43 -7.46 5.55
C ALA A 337 -19.13 -7.91 6.83
N ARG A 338 -18.37 -8.34 7.85
CA ARG A 338 -18.92 -8.75 9.14
C ARG A 338 -19.72 -7.63 9.82
N TYR A 339 -19.20 -6.41 9.76
CA TYR A 339 -19.88 -5.24 10.32
C TYR A 339 -21.23 -4.98 9.65
N VAL A 340 -21.30 -5.08 8.32
CA VAL A 340 -22.55 -4.92 7.59
C VAL A 340 -23.49 -6.09 7.85
N SER A 341 -23.02 -7.34 7.82
CA SER A 341 -23.84 -8.53 8.14
C SER A 341 -24.50 -8.41 9.51
N LYS A 342 -23.74 -8.02 10.54
CA LYS A 342 -24.27 -7.81 11.89
C LYS A 342 -25.40 -6.78 11.88
N GLY A 343 -25.22 -5.67 11.17
CA GLY A 343 -26.26 -4.66 11.00
C GLY A 343 -27.51 -5.18 10.29
N ILE A 344 -27.34 -5.97 9.22
CA ILE A 344 -28.46 -6.59 8.49
C ILE A 344 -29.25 -7.54 9.41
N PHE A 345 -28.57 -8.42 10.15
CA PHE A 345 -29.22 -9.33 11.10
C PHE A 345 -29.94 -8.59 12.23
N SER A 346 -29.36 -7.50 12.76
CA SER A 346 -30.03 -6.66 13.75
C SER A 346 -31.30 -6.01 13.17
N PHE A 347 -31.22 -5.48 11.94
CA PHE A 347 -32.38 -4.87 11.28
C PHE A 347 -33.50 -5.90 11.02
N GLN A 348 -33.15 -7.07 10.48
CA GLN A 348 -34.06 -8.20 10.32
C GLN A 348 -34.73 -8.59 11.65
N SER A 349 -33.95 -8.67 12.72
CA SER A 349 -34.47 -8.99 14.06
C SER A 349 -35.46 -7.92 14.55
N TYR A 350 -35.22 -6.64 14.25
CA TYR A 350 -36.15 -5.56 14.57
C TYR A 350 -37.46 -5.67 13.78
N LEU A 351 -37.40 -5.97 12.47
CA LEU A 351 -38.59 -6.15 11.65
C LEU A 351 -39.47 -7.29 12.20
N VAL A 352 -38.86 -8.45 12.48
CA VAL A 352 -39.54 -9.61 13.05
C VAL A 352 -40.08 -9.30 14.45
N GLN A 353 -39.31 -8.61 15.28
CA GLN A 353 -39.76 -8.23 16.62
C GLN A 353 -40.97 -7.30 16.57
N TYR A 354 -40.90 -6.22 15.79
CA TYR A 354 -41.96 -5.21 15.75
C TYR A 354 -43.26 -5.76 15.17
N CYS A 355 -43.17 -6.64 14.17
CA CYS A 355 -44.35 -7.17 13.50
C CYS A 355 -44.86 -8.49 14.10
N ALA A 356 -44.01 -9.53 14.18
CA ALA A 356 -44.45 -10.87 14.56
C ALA A 356 -44.52 -11.11 16.08
N LYS A 357 -43.86 -10.28 16.90
CA LYS A 357 -43.87 -10.43 18.37
C LYS A 357 -44.63 -9.32 19.08
N ASP A 358 -44.32 -8.07 18.74
CA ASP A 358 -44.91 -6.90 19.39
C ASP A 358 -46.27 -6.51 18.76
N HIS A 359 -46.62 -7.10 17.60
CA HIS A 359 -47.86 -6.86 16.86
C HIS A 359 -48.17 -5.36 16.66
N LEU A 360 -47.12 -4.57 16.41
CA LEU A 360 -47.25 -3.13 16.23
C LEU A 360 -47.91 -2.83 14.89
N ASP A 361 -48.72 -1.77 14.86
CA ASP A 361 -49.45 -1.37 13.65
C ASP A 361 -49.51 0.16 13.50
N GLY A 362 -49.79 0.61 12.28
CA GLY A 362 -49.94 2.02 11.93
C GLY A 362 -48.75 2.91 12.36
N LYS A 363 -49.05 4.04 13.02
CA LYS A 363 -48.03 5.03 13.42
C LYS A 363 -47.00 4.51 14.44
N ALA A 364 -47.39 3.56 15.28
CA ALA A 364 -46.47 3.00 16.29
C ALA A 364 -45.39 2.14 15.61
N LEU A 365 -45.77 1.38 14.60
CA LEU A 365 -44.87 0.59 13.77
C LEU A 365 -43.95 1.49 12.95
N SER A 366 -44.51 2.45 12.20
CA SER A 366 -43.70 3.33 11.35
C SER A 366 -42.70 4.19 12.14
N GLY A 367 -43.07 4.65 13.34
CA GLY A 367 -42.16 5.37 14.23
C GLY A 367 -40.98 4.51 14.72
N LYS A 368 -41.22 3.22 15.00
CA LYS A 368 -40.15 2.27 15.37
C LYS A 368 -39.25 1.91 14.17
N LEU A 369 -39.84 1.74 12.98
CA LEU A 369 -39.10 1.49 11.75
C LEU A 369 -38.20 2.67 11.37
N LEU A 370 -38.72 3.90 11.44
CA LEU A 370 -37.91 5.12 11.23
C LEU A 370 -36.76 5.21 12.24
N ALA A 371 -37.00 4.87 13.50
CA ALA A 371 -35.93 4.85 14.51
C ALA A 371 -34.86 3.79 14.19
N ALA A 372 -35.27 2.61 13.71
CA ALA A 372 -34.37 1.54 13.30
C ALA A 372 -33.53 1.92 12.07
N VAL A 373 -34.13 2.57 11.05
CA VAL A 373 -33.40 3.07 9.88
C VAL A 373 -32.46 4.22 10.25
N LYS A 374 -32.93 5.15 11.10
CA LYS A 374 -32.08 6.25 11.60
C LYS A 374 -30.87 5.72 12.38
N TYR A 375 -31.02 4.62 13.13
CA TYR A 375 -29.91 3.96 13.80
C TYR A 375 -28.82 3.47 12.82
N LEU A 376 -29.19 3.10 11.59
CA LEU A 376 -28.24 2.70 10.56
C LEU A 376 -27.38 3.86 10.02
N SER A 377 -27.80 5.12 10.25
CA SER A 377 -27.09 6.35 9.81
C SER A 377 -26.74 6.36 8.32
N LEU A 378 -27.69 5.96 7.47
CA LEU A 378 -27.54 5.88 6.02
C LEU A 378 -27.45 7.26 5.34
N ASP A 379 -27.75 8.33 6.08
CA ASP A 379 -27.65 9.74 5.68
C ASP A 379 -26.22 10.27 5.60
N LYS A 380 -25.24 9.57 6.20
CA LYS A 380 -23.85 10.03 6.25
C LYS A 380 -23.08 9.90 4.93
N LYS A 381 -23.59 9.16 3.95
CA LYS A 381 -22.91 8.96 2.66
C LYS A 381 -23.83 9.15 1.47
N VAL A 382 -23.31 9.83 0.45
CA VAL A 382 -24.02 10.10 -0.81
C VAL A 382 -24.48 8.81 -1.51
N THR A 383 -23.69 7.74 -1.46
CA THR A 383 -24.04 6.45 -2.09
C THR A 383 -25.20 5.73 -1.44
N SER A 384 -25.48 5.97 -0.15
CA SER A 384 -26.62 5.40 0.56
C SER A 384 -27.81 6.37 0.64
N LEU A 385 -27.56 7.68 0.51
CA LEU A 385 -28.59 8.73 0.49
C LEU A 385 -29.63 8.50 -0.60
N ILE A 386 -29.25 7.99 -1.77
CA ILE A 386 -30.17 7.73 -2.89
C ILE A 386 -31.28 6.72 -2.55
N PHE A 387 -31.07 5.87 -1.54
CA PHE A 387 -32.05 4.86 -1.12
C PHE A 387 -32.94 5.36 0.01
N LEU A 388 -32.63 6.50 0.65
CA LEU A 388 -33.42 6.97 1.79
C LEU A 388 -34.84 7.35 1.40
N ASP A 389 -35.01 8.01 0.26
CA ASP A 389 -36.35 8.41 -0.22
C ASP A 389 -37.24 7.18 -0.44
N GLU A 390 -36.67 6.10 -0.98
CA GLU A 390 -37.38 4.84 -1.22
C GLU A 390 -37.69 4.11 0.10
N ILE A 391 -36.72 4.04 1.02
CA ILE A 391 -36.91 3.45 2.36
C ILE A 391 -37.98 4.21 3.16
N GLU A 392 -37.98 5.54 3.11
CA GLU A 392 -38.99 6.36 3.79
C GLU A 392 -40.39 6.16 3.18
N ALA A 393 -40.48 6.03 1.86
CA ALA A 393 -41.72 5.70 1.16
C ALA A 393 -42.24 4.31 1.56
N ASP A 394 -41.37 3.30 1.65
CA ASP A 394 -41.71 1.95 2.11
C ASP A 394 -42.26 1.97 3.54
N ILE A 395 -41.60 2.68 4.46
CA ILE A 395 -42.06 2.81 5.85
C ILE A 395 -43.40 3.53 5.93
N TYR A 396 -43.60 4.58 5.12
CA TYR A 396 -44.86 5.30 5.07
C TYR A 396 -46.00 4.39 4.57
N PHE A 397 -45.73 3.59 3.53
CA PHE A 397 -46.69 2.63 2.98
C PHE A 397 -47.08 1.57 4.01
N ILE A 398 -46.09 0.98 4.70
CA ILE A 398 -46.31 0.03 5.80
C ILE A 398 -47.16 0.67 6.91
N GLY A 399 -46.84 1.90 7.31
CA GLY A 399 -47.57 2.61 8.36
C GLY A 399 -49.00 3.04 8.02
N ASN A 400 -49.38 3.02 6.73
CA ASN A 400 -50.72 3.35 6.26
C ASN A 400 -51.62 2.11 6.14
N GLN A 401 -51.05 0.92 6.11
CA GLN A 401 -51.79 -0.33 6.15
C GLN A 401 -52.18 -0.68 7.59
N THR A 402 -53.29 -1.38 7.77
CA THR A 402 -53.77 -1.85 9.08
C THR A 402 -53.96 -3.35 9.06
N GLY A 403 -53.64 -4.03 10.16
CA GLY A 403 -53.79 -5.47 10.34
C GLY A 403 -52.66 -6.30 9.73
N ILE A 404 -51.59 -5.67 9.23
CA ILE A 404 -50.45 -6.34 8.59
C ILE A 404 -49.62 -7.20 9.54
N CYS A 405 -49.57 -6.83 10.82
CA CYS A 405 -48.82 -7.53 11.87
C CYS A 405 -49.74 -8.30 12.83
N GLY A 406 -50.88 -8.78 12.34
CA GLY A 406 -51.87 -9.50 13.12
C GLY A 406 -51.34 -10.82 13.73
N PRO A 407 -52.10 -11.45 14.65
CA PRO A 407 -51.69 -12.65 15.37
C PRO A 407 -51.48 -13.91 14.50
N GLY A 408 -51.85 -13.87 13.21
CA GLY A 408 -51.55 -14.92 12.24
C GLY A 408 -50.13 -14.87 11.67
N VAL A 409 -49.36 -13.81 11.93
CA VAL A 409 -47.97 -13.66 11.47
C VAL A 409 -47.03 -14.22 12.53
N THR A 410 -46.69 -15.50 12.39
CA THR A 410 -45.78 -16.19 13.32
C THR A 410 -44.57 -16.73 12.56
N GLY A 411 -43.61 -15.85 12.29
CA GLY A 411 -42.38 -16.18 11.57
C GLY A 411 -41.14 -15.68 12.31
N SER A 412 -40.01 -16.38 12.14
CA SER A 412 -38.71 -15.96 12.67
C SER A 412 -37.82 -15.26 11.64
N ASP A 413 -38.33 -15.07 10.42
CA ASP A 413 -37.59 -14.52 9.29
C ASP A 413 -38.43 -13.47 8.54
N VAL A 414 -37.78 -12.54 7.85
CA VAL A 414 -38.43 -11.49 7.07
C VAL A 414 -39.23 -12.06 5.91
N PHE A 415 -38.81 -13.18 5.33
CA PHE A 415 -39.58 -13.85 4.27
C PHE A 415 -40.90 -14.48 4.77
N ALA A 416 -41.12 -14.54 6.09
CA ALA A 416 -42.40 -14.95 6.67
C ALA A 416 -43.29 -13.76 7.06
N LEU A 417 -42.80 -12.52 6.87
CA LEU A 417 -43.58 -11.29 6.99
C LEU A 417 -44.30 -10.99 5.66
N PRO A 418 -45.32 -10.11 5.66
CA PRO A 418 -45.93 -9.63 4.43
C PRO A 418 -44.90 -9.01 3.46
N ASP A 419 -45.13 -9.17 2.15
CA ASP A 419 -44.17 -8.78 1.09
C ASP A 419 -43.65 -7.33 1.20
N VAL A 420 -44.46 -6.41 1.72
CA VAL A 420 -44.07 -5.01 1.97
C VAL A 420 -42.84 -4.86 2.90
N PHE A 421 -42.62 -5.82 3.81
CA PHE A 421 -41.42 -5.85 4.64
C PHE A 421 -40.19 -6.37 3.89
N VAL A 422 -40.39 -7.18 2.86
CA VAL A 422 -39.31 -7.71 2.01
C VAL A 422 -38.73 -6.59 1.15
N ASP A 423 -39.57 -5.70 0.63
CA ASP A 423 -39.15 -4.52 -0.13
C ASP A 423 -38.33 -3.56 0.75
N LEU A 424 -38.88 -3.18 1.92
CA LEU A 424 -38.16 -2.37 2.92
C LEU A 424 -36.83 -3.00 3.32
N TYR A 425 -36.81 -4.32 3.55
CA TYR A 425 -35.59 -5.05 3.90
C TYR A 425 -34.57 -5.00 2.76
N THR A 426 -34.97 -5.26 1.53
CA THR A 426 -34.09 -5.30 0.37
C THR A 426 -33.47 -3.92 0.09
N ASN A 427 -34.28 -2.86 0.13
CA ASN A 427 -33.84 -1.48 -0.06
C ASN A 427 -32.90 -1.03 1.07
N THR A 428 -33.21 -1.40 2.32
CA THR A 428 -32.34 -1.11 3.46
C THR A 428 -31.00 -1.85 3.37
N VAL A 429 -31.01 -3.14 3.02
CA VAL A 429 -29.79 -3.93 2.80
C VAL A 429 -28.94 -3.33 1.67
N ALA A 430 -29.60 -2.86 0.60
CA ALA A 430 -28.95 -2.20 -0.51
C ALA A 430 -28.28 -0.87 -0.12
N ALA A 431 -28.95 -0.07 0.70
CA ALA A 431 -28.40 1.15 1.26
C ALA A 431 -27.19 0.84 2.18
N MET A 432 -27.29 -0.19 3.03
CA MET A 432 -26.22 -0.61 3.93
C MET A 432 -24.97 -1.09 3.18
N TYR A 433 -25.15 -1.85 2.09
CA TYR A 433 -24.06 -2.29 1.24
C TYR A 433 -23.45 -1.11 0.46
N SER A 434 -24.27 -0.23 -0.11
CA SER A 434 -23.82 0.97 -0.82
C SER A 434 -23.11 1.97 0.09
N ALA A 435 -23.43 2.00 1.38
CA ALA A 435 -22.71 2.80 2.37
C ALA A 435 -21.23 2.38 2.54
N LEU A 436 -20.82 1.20 2.04
CA LEU A 436 -19.40 0.81 1.98
C LEU A 436 -18.62 1.50 0.85
N GLY A 437 -19.33 2.18 -0.07
CA GLY A 437 -18.75 2.80 -1.27
C GLY A 437 -18.70 1.87 -2.48
N LEU A 438 -19.48 0.78 -2.47
CA LEU A 438 -19.56 -0.20 -3.54
C LEU A 438 -20.70 0.18 -4.49
N SER A 439 -20.40 0.40 -5.77
CA SER A 439 -21.43 0.63 -6.79
C SER A 439 -22.09 -0.69 -7.18
N MET A 440 -23.41 -0.76 -7.13
CA MET A 440 -24.17 -1.97 -7.47
C MET A 440 -24.62 -1.95 -8.93
N PRO A 441 -24.48 -3.06 -9.66
CA PRO A 441 -25.10 -3.22 -10.98
C PRO A 441 -26.63 -3.25 -10.84
N VAL A 442 -27.32 -2.46 -11.67
CA VAL A 442 -28.77 -2.22 -11.59
C VAL A 442 -29.60 -3.47 -11.94
N ASP A 443 -29.00 -4.43 -12.63
CA ASP A 443 -29.66 -5.63 -13.19
C ASP A 443 -29.65 -6.86 -12.26
N LYS A 444 -28.98 -6.80 -11.10
CA LYS A 444 -28.81 -7.95 -10.20
C LYS A 444 -29.38 -7.69 -8.81
N SER A 445 -29.88 -8.75 -8.17
CA SER A 445 -30.32 -8.66 -6.79
C SER A 445 -29.14 -8.34 -5.87
N VAL A 446 -29.34 -7.36 -5.01
CA VAL A 446 -28.28 -6.80 -4.16
C VAL A 446 -27.68 -7.85 -3.22
N ILE A 447 -28.54 -8.69 -2.66
CA ILE A 447 -28.14 -9.77 -1.75
C ILE A 447 -27.23 -10.78 -2.48
N LEU A 448 -27.52 -11.10 -3.74
CA LEU A 448 -26.71 -12.03 -4.52
C LEU A 448 -25.33 -11.45 -4.85
N VAL A 449 -25.28 -10.19 -5.29
CA VAL A 449 -24.02 -9.48 -5.56
C VAL A 449 -23.16 -9.38 -4.30
N MET A 450 -23.79 -9.08 -3.16
CA MET A 450 -23.13 -9.02 -1.85
C MET A 450 -22.49 -10.37 -1.48
N ILE A 451 -23.24 -11.47 -1.57
CA ILE A 451 -22.74 -12.82 -1.23
C ILE A 451 -21.61 -13.25 -2.18
N GLU A 452 -21.73 -12.98 -3.48
CA GLU A 452 -20.69 -13.31 -4.46
C GLU A 452 -19.40 -12.51 -4.22
N SER A 453 -19.54 -11.22 -3.92
CA SER A 453 -18.40 -10.35 -3.59
C SER A 453 -17.70 -10.85 -2.33
N TRP A 454 -18.45 -11.14 -1.28
CA TRP A 454 -17.93 -11.66 -0.01
C TRP A 454 -17.24 -13.02 -0.17
N LYS A 455 -17.78 -13.90 -1.02
CA LYS A 455 -17.14 -15.16 -1.39
C LYS A 455 -15.79 -14.93 -2.08
N LEU A 456 -15.72 -13.97 -3.00
CA LEU A 456 -14.47 -13.59 -3.64
C LEU A 456 -13.47 -13.08 -2.60
N VAL A 457 -13.93 -12.24 -1.67
CA VAL A 457 -13.12 -11.71 -0.56
C VAL A 457 -12.49 -12.82 0.26
N TYR A 458 -13.30 -13.79 0.70
CA TYR A 458 -12.82 -14.94 1.44
C TYR A 458 -11.74 -15.73 0.68
N ARG A 459 -11.98 -16.00 -0.61
CA ARG A 459 -11.07 -16.78 -1.45
C ARG A 459 -9.74 -16.07 -1.66
N TYR A 460 -9.77 -14.78 -2.00
CA TYR A 460 -8.51 -14.07 -2.24
C TYR A 460 -7.74 -13.85 -0.93
N PHE A 461 -8.41 -13.62 0.21
CA PHE A 461 -7.74 -13.47 1.50
C PHE A 461 -6.91 -14.71 1.86
N TRP A 462 -7.52 -15.90 1.81
CA TRP A 462 -6.81 -17.15 2.09
C TRP A 462 -5.77 -17.50 1.03
N SER A 463 -6.02 -17.14 -0.24
CA SER A 463 -5.03 -17.30 -1.31
C SER A 463 -3.80 -16.41 -1.08
N ALA A 464 -4.01 -15.14 -0.70
CA ALA A 464 -2.93 -14.21 -0.35
C ALA A 464 -2.15 -14.69 0.88
N PHE A 465 -2.85 -15.17 1.92
CA PHE A 465 -2.22 -15.76 3.10
C PHE A 465 -1.34 -16.97 2.73
N LEU A 466 -1.84 -17.88 1.89
CA LEU A 466 -1.09 -19.04 1.40
C LEU A 466 0.15 -18.65 0.60
N ILE A 467 0.00 -17.71 -0.35
CA ILE A 467 1.12 -17.21 -1.16
C ILE A 467 2.16 -16.57 -0.25
N LEU A 468 1.73 -15.76 0.74
CA LEU A 468 2.64 -15.09 1.67
C LEU A 468 3.48 -16.10 2.48
N ILE A 469 2.83 -17.06 3.13
CA ILE A 469 3.54 -18.08 3.94
C ILE A 469 4.41 -18.98 3.05
N GLY A 470 3.93 -19.35 1.87
CA GLY A 470 4.70 -20.10 0.88
C GLY A 470 5.95 -19.35 0.41
N CYS A 471 5.82 -18.06 0.09
CA CYS A 471 6.95 -17.22 -0.28
C CYS A 471 7.93 -17.05 0.89
N PHE A 472 7.47 -16.86 2.12
CA PHE A 472 8.35 -16.80 3.29
C PHE A 472 9.13 -18.10 3.51
N LEU A 473 8.51 -19.26 3.27
CA LEU A 473 9.19 -20.55 3.30
C LEU A 473 10.30 -20.62 2.23
N VAL A 474 10.01 -20.20 1.01
CA VAL A 474 11.01 -20.17 -0.08
C VAL A 474 12.14 -19.18 0.21
N VAL A 475 11.82 -17.97 0.70
CA VAL A 475 12.82 -16.98 1.13
C VAL A 475 13.75 -17.58 2.16
N MET A 476 13.22 -18.25 3.19
CA MET A 476 14.03 -18.88 4.22
C MET A 476 15.01 -19.91 3.64
N ILE A 477 14.53 -20.77 2.73
CA ILE A 477 15.37 -21.77 2.04
C ILE A 477 16.48 -21.10 1.21
N LEU A 478 16.17 -19.97 0.57
CA LEU A 478 17.14 -19.21 -0.24
C LEU A 478 18.20 -18.51 0.61
N ILE A 479 17.79 -18.00 1.78
CA ILE A 479 18.67 -17.25 2.70
C ILE A 479 19.70 -18.16 3.35
N ARG A 480 19.39 -19.45 3.54
CA ARG A 480 20.25 -20.40 4.23
C ARG A 480 21.60 -20.59 3.54
N THR A 481 22.67 -20.30 4.29
CA THR A 481 24.08 -20.50 3.90
C THR A 481 24.78 -21.61 4.71
N THR A 482 24.22 -22.00 5.85
CA THR A 482 24.79 -22.96 6.80
C THR A 482 24.12 -24.34 6.74
N LYS A 483 24.65 -25.31 7.51
CA LYS A 483 24.02 -26.63 7.67
C LYS A 483 22.68 -26.48 8.40
N VAL A 484 21.75 -27.38 8.07
CA VAL A 484 20.40 -27.40 8.65
C VAL A 484 20.48 -27.57 10.16
N ASP A 485 19.93 -26.63 10.91
CA ASP A 485 19.87 -26.68 12.36
C ASP A 485 18.45 -27.00 12.87
N ALA A 486 18.27 -27.01 14.19
CA ALA A 486 16.95 -27.29 14.79
C ALA A 486 15.91 -26.19 14.48
N PHE A 487 16.35 -24.95 14.27
CA PHE A 487 15.49 -23.83 13.91
C PHE A 487 14.94 -24.01 12.49
N ASP A 488 15.78 -24.37 11.52
CA ASP A 488 15.39 -24.64 10.14
C ASP A 488 14.31 -25.72 10.03
N TYR A 489 14.46 -26.83 10.77
CA TYR A 489 13.44 -27.88 10.78
C TYR A 489 12.12 -27.38 11.37
N MET A 490 12.18 -26.71 12.54
CA MET A 490 10.98 -26.20 13.20
C MET A 490 10.23 -25.19 12.30
N ALA A 491 10.96 -24.26 11.70
CA ALA A 491 10.43 -23.24 10.82
C ALA A 491 9.81 -23.81 9.54
N PHE A 492 10.43 -24.85 8.95
CA PHE A 492 9.89 -25.58 7.80
C PHE A 492 8.58 -26.29 8.12
N PHE A 493 8.55 -27.05 9.23
CA PHE A 493 7.34 -27.77 9.64
C PHE A 493 6.22 -26.82 10.10
N ALA A 494 6.54 -25.73 10.80
CA ALA A 494 5.57 -24.73 11.22
C ALA A 494 4.86 -24.09 10.02
N ARG A 495 5.62 -23.59 9.04
CA ARG A 495 5.08 -23.01 7.82
C ARG A 495 4.34 -24.04 6.96
N GLY A 496 4.90 -25.25 6.83
CA GLY A 496 4.25 -26.35 6.11
C GLY A 496 2.90 -26.74 6.71
N GLY A 497 2.81 -26.86 8.03
CA GLY A 497 1.56 -27.13 8.74
C GLY A 497 0.53 -26.02 8.55
N VAL A 498 0.95 -24.75 8.68
CA VAL A 498 0.06 -23.60 8.45
C VAL A 498 -0.42 -23.52 6.99
N ILE A 499 0.41 -23.84 6.01
CA ILE A 499 0.02 -23.92 4.59
C ILE A 499 -1.07 -24.98 4.41
N VAL A 500 -0.92 -26.17 5.01
CA VAL A 500 -1.95 -27.23 4.92
C VAL A 500 -3.27 -26.76 5.53
N VAL A 501 -3.24 -26.13 6.71
CA VAL A 501 -4.45 -25.61 7.36
C VAL A 501 -5.10 -24.49 6.53
N ALA A 502 -4.31 -23.53 6.03
CA ALA A 502 -4.83 -22.45 5.20
C ALA A 502 -5.39 -22.95 3.86
N ALA A 503 -4.80 -24.01 3.27
CA ALA A 503 -5.32 -24.66 2.08
C ALA A 503 -6.65 -25.38 2.34
N ALA A 504 -6.79 -26.02 3.50
CA ALA A 504 -8.05 -26.61 3.94
C ALA A 504 -9.13 -25.53 4.12
N LEU A 505 -8.81 -24.39 4.76
CA LEU A 505 -9.71 -23.24 4.92
C LEU A 505 -10.13 -22.66 3.56
N LEU A 506 -9.19 -22.47 2.63
CA LEU A 506 -9.52 -22.06 1.26
C LEU A 506 -10.47 -23.08 0.57
N GLY A 507 -10.23 -24.38 0.80
CA GLY A 507 -11.07 -25.47 0.30
C GLY A 507 -12.52 -25.43 0.80
N LEU A 508 -12.78 -24.88 1.99
CA LEU A 508 -14.14 -24.71 2.51
C LEU A 508 -15.01 -23.82 1.62
N SER A 509 -14.40 -22.95 0.81
CA SER A 509 -15.11 -22.09 -0.16
C SER A 509 -15.74 -22.86 -1.33
N ALA A 510 -15.54 -24.18 -1.42
CA ALA A 510 -16.22 -25.06 -2.38
C ALA A 510 -17.69 -25.27 -2.01
N SER A 511 -18.02 -25.38 -0.72
CA SER A 511 -19.39 -25.51 -0.24
C SER A 511 -20.03 -24.13 -0.05
N LYS A 512 -21.20 -23.90 -0.65
CA LYS A 512 -21.92 -22.61 -0.52
C LYS A 512 -22.47 -22.43 0.90
N ASP A 513 -23.07 -23.48 1.46
CA ASP A 513 -23.76 -23.42 2.76
C ASP A 513 -22.77 -23.24 3.91
N LEU A 514 -21.66 -23.99 3.88
CA LEU A 514 -20.63 -23.87 4.91
C LEU A 514 -19.95 -22.50 4.86
N MET A 515 -19.70 -21.98 3.66
CA MET A 515 -19.12 -20.66 3.50
C MET A 515 -20.04 -19.58 4.09
N TYR A 516 -21.36 -19.66 3.82
CA TYR A 516 -22.33 -18.72 4.39
C TYR A 516 -22.23 -18.67 5.92
N HIS A 517 -22.27 -19.83 6.58
CA HIS A 517 -22.12 -19.91 8.04
C HIS A 517 -20.78 -19.40 8.55
N ILE A 518 -19.68 -19.65 7.84
CA ILE A 518 -18.36 -19.13 8.25
C ILE A 518 -18.34 -17.60 8.18
N MET A 519 -18.94 -17.01 7.13
CA MET A 519 -19.00 -15.56 6.96
C MET A 519 -19.93 -14.86 7.97
N GLU A 520 -20.89 -15.58 8.54
CA GLU A 520 -21.69 -15.12 9.68
C GLU A 520 -20.89 -15.08 10.99
N THR A 521 -19.71 -15.70 11.06
CA THR A 521 -18.90 -15.69 12.29
C THR A 521 -17.77 -14.65 12.23
N PRO A 522 -17.37 -14.07 13.38
CA PRO A 522 -16.23 -13.16 13.43
C PRO A 522 -14.86 -13.87 13.41
N TYR A 523 -14.81 -15.21 13.28
CA TYR A 523 -13.61 -16.01 13.54
C TYR A 523 -12.58 -16.03 12.40
N ILE A 524 -12.89 -15.51 11.21
CA ILE A 524 -11.97 -15.56 10.06
C ILE A 524 -10.63 -14.87 10.35
N LEU A 525 -10.67 -13.63 10.87
CA LEU A 525 -9.44 -12.88 11.20
C LEU A 525 -8.70 -13.44 12.42
N PRO A 526 -9.37 -13.77 13.55
CA PRO A 526 -8.72 -14.43 14.68
C PRO A 526 -7.98 -15.72 14.29
N VAL A 527 -8.57 -16.56 13.43
CA VAL A 527 -7.91 -17.79 12.97
C VAL A 527 -6.63 -17.47 12.19
N ALA A 528 -6.66 -16.49 11.28
CA ALA A 528 -5.47 -16.08 10.55
C ALA A 528 -4.36 -15.53 11.48
N VAL A 529 -4.73 -14.75 12.51
CA VAL A 529 -3.80 -14.27 13.53
C VAL A 529 -3.20 -15.44 14.31
N ILE A 530 -4.01 -16.39 14.76
CA ILE A 530 -3.54 -17.57 15.51
C ILE A 530 -2.54 -18.36 14.67
N LEU A 531 -2.83 -18.60 13.38
CA LEU A 531 -1.92 -19.31 12.48
C LEU A 531 -0.60 -18.56 12.29
N LEU A 532 -0.65 -17.24 12.12
CA LEU A 532 0.54 -16.41 11.95
C LEU A 532 1.41 -16.38 13.21
N TYR A 533 0.80 -16.20 14.38
CA TYR A 533 1.51 -16.19 15.66
C TYR A 533 2.00 -17.57 16.09
N LEU A 534 1.33 -18.65 15.65
CA LEU A 534 1.84 -20.01 15.82
C LEU A 534 3.20 -20.17 15.12
N ILE A 535 3.36 -19.64 13.91
CA ILE A 535 4.67 -19.63 13.22
C ILE A 535 5.71 -18.89 14.05
N ILE A 536 5.37 -17.69 14.52
CA ILE A 536 6.31 -16.84 15.30
C ILE A 536 6.74 -17.56 16.59
N ILE A 537 5.80 -18.15 17.32
CA ILE A 537 6.08 -18.87 18.57
C ILE A 537 6.97 -20.09 18.29
N LEU A 538 6.65 -20.87 17.26
CA LEU A 538 7.43 -22.05 16.88
C LEU A 538 8.84 -21.68 16.39
N ASP A 539 8.99 -20.59 15.63
CA ASP A 539 10.28 -20.04 15.21
C ASP A 539 11.13 -19.66 16.44
N ARG A 540 10.53 -18.98 17.43
CA ARG A 540 11.22 -18.62 18.69
C ARG A 540 11.64 -19.85 19.49
N ILE A 541 10.80 -20.87 19.58
CA ILE A 541 11.14 -22.15 20.22
C ILE A 541 12.28 -22.84 19.47
N GLY A 542 12.21 -22.89 18.13
CA GLY A 542 13.25 -23.46 17.28
C GLY A 542 14.62 -22.79 17.50
N ALA A 543 14.63 -21.45 17.54
CA ALA A 543 15.84 -20.67 17.80
C ALA A 543 16.39 -20.93 19.21
N GLY A 544 15.51 -21.01 20.22
CA GLY A 544 15.89 -21.37 21.59
C GLY A 544 16.56 -22.74 21.68
N ILE A 545 16.01 -23.76 21.00
CA ILE A 545 16.57 -25.11 20.95
C ILE A 545 17.92 -25.13 20.21
N ALA A 546 18.03 -24.42 19.09
CA ALA A 546 19.27 -24.33 18.33
C ALA A 546 20.39 -23.69 19.18
N ASN A 547 20.10 -22.57 19.84
CA ASN A 547 21.05 -21.89 20.72
C ASN A 547 21.45 -22.75 21.93
N TRP A 548 20.52 -23.47 22.53
CA TRP A 548 20.82 -24.41 23.62
C TRP A 548 21.74 -25.55 23.16
N ARG A 549 21.50 -26.12 21.97
CA ARG A 549 22.37 -27.17 21.39
C ARG A 549 23.77 -26.64 21.09
N ASN A 550 23.88 -25.45 20.52
CA ASN A 550 25.15 -24.82 20.17
C ASN A 550 25.99 -24.51 21.42
N ARG A 551 25.36 -24.05 22.51
CA ARG A 551 26.03 -23.88 23.82
C ARG A 551 26.55 -25.21 24.37
N LYS A 552 25.80 -26.30 24.19
CA LYS A 552 26.18 -27.63 24.68
C LYS A 552 27.29 -28.29 23.85
N SER A 553 27.47 -27.91 22.58
CA SER A 553 28.55 -28.43 21.74
C SER A 553 29.94 -27.86 22.06
N GLY A 554 30.04 -26.84 22.92
CA GLY A 554 31.33 -26.28 23.37
C GLY A 554 32.10 -25.55 22.28
N ASP A 555 31.41 -25.02 21.25
CA ASP A 555 32.05 -24.27 20.17
C ASP A 555 32.59 -22.93 20.72
N PRO A 556 33.90 -22.64 20.62
CA PRO A 556 34.49 -21.41 21.13
C PRO A 556 33.90 -20.11 20.53
N LEU A 557 33.22 -20.17 19.38
CA LEU A 557 32.49 -19.03 18.80
C LEU A 557 31.16 -18.71 19.50
N THR A 558 30.68 -19.60 20.37
CA THR A 558 29.42 -19.43 21.13
C THR A 558 29.62 -18.92 22.56
N GLY A 559 30.89 -18.74 22.97
CA GLY A 559 31.27 -18.23 24.28
C GLY A 559 31.44 -16.73 24.29
N GLY A 560 30.40 -16.00 24.75
CA GLY A 560 30.60 -14.67 25.34
C GLY A 560 29.93 -13.48 24.65
N GLU A 561 28.59 -13.48 24.56
CA GLU A 561 27.85 -12.23 24.76
C GLU A 561 27.09 -12.37 26.08
N HIS A 562 27.71 -11.91 27.16
CA HIS A 562 27.13 -11.37 28.41
C HIS A 562 28.18 -11.45 29.52
N GLY A 563 28.87 -10.33 29.73
CA GLY A 563 29.85 -10.19 30.80
C GLY A 563 30.46 -8.80 30.84
N HIS A 564 29.64 -7.76 31.08
CA HIS A 564 30.17 -6.54 31.70
C HIS A 564 30.57 -6.89 33.14
N GLY A 565 31.75 -7.50 33.28
CA GLY A 565 32.37 -7.79 34.56
C GLY A 565 33.09 -6.55 35.05
N HIS A 566 32.56 -5.94 36.10
CA HIS A 566 33.36 -5.18 37.05
C HIS A 566 34.41 -6.14 37.64
N GLY A 567 35.63 -6.08 37.11
CA GLY A 567 36.79 -6.77 37.63
C GLY A 567 37.77 -5.73 38.16
N HIS A 568 37.76 -5.53 39.47
CA HIS A 568 38.79 -4.79 40.19
C HIS A 568 40.17 -5.40 39.90
N GLY A 569 41.15 -4.52 39.77
CA GLY A 569 42.51 -4.88 39.42
C GLY A 569 43.19 -5.75 40.47
N HIS A 570 44.15 -6.54 40.00
CA HIS A 570 45.40 -6.77 40.70
C HIS A 570 46.50 -6.89 39.64
N GLU A 571 47.49 -6.03 39.81
CA GLU A 571 48.81 -6.11 39.18
C GLU A 571 49.47 -7.43 39.58
N ASP A 572 50.24 -8.03 38.66
CA ASP A 572 51.58 -8.51 38.99
C ASP A 572 52.43 -8.55 37.71
N ALA A 573 53.58 -7.89 37.83
CA ALA A 573 54.62 -7.80 36.83
C ALA A 573 55.46 -9.08 36.81
N GLU A 574 56.05 -9.41 35.66
CA GLU A 574 57.50 -9.63 35.52
C GLU A 574 57.90 -10.02 34.08
N GLY A 575 59.00 -9.42 33.60
CA GLY A 575 60.06 -10.23 33.00
C GLY A 575 60.18 -10.34 31.48
N HIS A 576 60.78 -9.31 30.88
CA HIS A 576 61.98 -9.42 30.03
C HIS A 576 61.96 -9.78 28.52
N HIS A 577 62.57 -8.83 27.78
CA HIS A 577 63.45 -8.92 26.60
C HIS A 577 62.88 -9.02 25.15
N GLY A 578 63.09 -7.92 24.39
CA GLY A 578 64.13 -7.94 23.36
C GLY A 578 63.74 -7.72 21.87
N SER A 579 64.00 -6.49 21.39
CA SER A 579 64.38 -6.06 20.02
C SER A 579 63.43 -6.21 18.82
N GLY A 580 62.82 -5.07 18.44
CA GLY A 580 63.19 -4.28 17.24
C GLY A 580 62.80 -4.78 15.84
N HIS A 581 61.78 -4.16 15.21
CA HIS A 581 61.95 -3.16 14.13
C HIS A 581 60.58 -2.67 13.59
N GLU A 582 60.59 -1.42 13.13
CA GLU A 582 59.52 -0.56 12.62
C GLU A 582 58.83 -1.07 11.34
N GLU A 583 57.53 -0.85 11.16
CA GLU A 583 56.97 0.20 10.27
C GLU A 583 55.42 0.13 10.18
N ALA A 584 54.84 1.27 9.82
CA ALA A 584 53.49 1.72 10.11
C ALA A 584 52.39 1.27 9.11
N ALA A 585 51.17 1.06 9.60
CA ALA A 585 49.93 1.35 8.87
C ALA A 585 48.76 1.60 9.86
N ASP A 586 48.28 2.83 9.84
CA ASP A 586 47.35 3.48 10.76
C ASP A 586 45.91 2.96 10.61
N LYS A 587 45.35 2.41 11.70
CA LYS A 587 43.92 2.14 11.86
C LYS A 587 43.34 3.22 12.77
N GLN A 588 42.44 4.05 12.25
CA GLN A 588 41.56 4.86 13.10
C GLN A 588 40.10 4.60 12.72
N GLY A 589 39.48 3.72 13.51
CA GLY A 589 38.05 3.77 13.77
C GLY A 589 37.76 4.94 14.72
N LEU A 590 36.66 5.65 14.48
CA LEU A 590 36.16 6.67 15.39
C LEU A 590 34.75 6.29 15.84
N MET A 591 34.64 6.09 17.15
CA MET A 591 33.42 5.82 17.89
C MET A 591 32.47 7.02 17.84
N VAL A 592 31.19 6.71 17.70
CA VAL A 592 30.06 7.62 17.91
C VAL A 592 29.91 7.84 19.41
N SER A 593 29.91 9.11 19.84
CA SER A 593 29.53 9.52 21.19
C SER A 593 28.27 10.37 21.11
N SER A 594 27.27 10.00 21.91
CA SER A 594 26.05 10.75 22.16
C SER A 594 26.38 12.09 22.82
N ALA A 595 25.90 13.19 22.24
CA ALA A 595 26.01 14.51 22.84
C ALA A 595 24.65 14.95 23.39
N GLN A 596 24.54 14.86 24.71
CA GLN A 596 23.61 15.63 25.54
C GLN A 596 23.81 17.14 25.30
N ALA A 597 22.70 17.87 25.24
CA ALA A 597 22.68 19.33 25.19
C ALA A 597 23.17 19.95 26.52
N PRO A 598 23.97 21.03 26.51
CA PRO A 598 24.37 21.74 27.72
C PRO A 598 23.38 22.87 28.10
N PRO A 599 23.35 23.30 29.39
CA PRO A 599 22.38 24.26 29.92
C PRO A 599 22.82 25.72 29.70
N HIS A 600 21.86 26.61 29.46
CA HIS A 600 22.06 28.07 29.42
C HIS A 600 21.69 28.72 30.76
N PRO A 601 22.42 29.74 31.25
CA PRO A 601 22.02 30.53 32.41
C PRO A 601 21.17 31.77 32.03
N VAL A 602 20.23 32.06 32.92
CA VAL A 602 19.33 33.24 33.06
C VAL A 602 20.20 34.46 33.48
N GLU A 603 20.07 35.70 33.00
CA GLU A 603 19.03 36.72 33.25
C GLU A 603 19.25 37.96 32.34
N HIS A 604 18.19 38.55 31.78
CA HIS A 604 17.79 39.93 32.09
C HIS A 604 16.40 40.28 31.52
N ARG A 605 15.65 40.98 32.38
CA ARG A 605 14.24 41.41 32.31
C ARG A 605 13.89 42.32 31.12
N MET A 606 12.65 42.22 30.64
CA MET A 606 11.77 43.40 30.52
C MET A 606 10.27 43.04 30.59
N SER A 607 9.57 43.91 31.32
CA SER A 607 8.24 43.85 31.94
C SER A 607 7.03 43.62 31.04
N TYR A 608 6.08 42.81 31.52
CA TYR A 608 4.65 42.90 31.18
C TYR A 608 3.97 43.92 32.11
N ASN A 609 2.97 44.64 31.61
CA ASN A 609 1.90 45.19 32.46
C ASN A 609 0.53 44.95 31.79
N PRO A 610 -0.49 44.46 32.52
CA PRO A 610 -1.84 44.21 32.01
C PRO A 610 -2.77 45.39 32.33
N LEU A 611 -3.88 45.53 31.61
CA LEU A 611 -5.13 46.14 32.09
C LEU A 611 -6.27 45.86 31.10
N GLY A 612 -7.45 45.60 31.66
CA GLY A 612 -8.60 44.98 31.01
C GLY A 612 -9.56 45.93 30.31
N GLY A 613 -10.65 45.36 29.81
CA GLY A 613 -11.71 46.12 29.14
C GLY A 613 -12.72 45.25 28.43
N SER A 614 -13.70 44.74 29.17
CA SER A 614 -14.95 44.16 28.68
C SER A 614 -15.74 45.09 27.74
N MET A 615 -16.43 44.56 26.74
CA MET A 615 -17.87 44.82 26.51
C MET A 615 -18.47 43.99 25.37
N MET A 616 -19.74 43.62 25.59
CA MET A 616 -20.67 42.77 24.84
C MET A 616 -21.35 43.50 23.65
N PRO A 617 -22.18 42.82 22.83
CA PRO A 617 -22.50 43.17 21.45
C PRO A 617 -23.75 44.06 21.29
N SER A 618 -23.89 44.72 20.14
CA SER A 618 -25.09 45.48 19.77
C SER A 618 -25.74 44.96 18.48
N TYR A 619 -27.06 44.89 18.55
CA TYR A 619 -28.04 44.46 17.54
C TYR A 619 -28.64 45.66 16.78
N TYR A 620 -29.43 45.34 15.73
CA TYR A 620 -30.33 46.15 14.87
C TYR A 620 -29.68 46.70 13.57
N ALA A 621 -30.31 46.73 12.39
CA ALA A 621 -31.53 46.16 11.80
C ALA A 621 -31.60 46.59 10.32
N ALA A 622 -32.34 45.79 9.52
CA ALA A 622 -33.10 46.10 8.29
C ALA A 622 -32.73 47.30 7.38
N GLY A 623 -32.55 47.03 6.08
CA GLY A 623 -32.63 48.02 5.02
C GLY A 623 -32.50 47.40 3.61
N THR A 624 -33.62 47.26 2.91
CA THR A 624 -33.78 46.81 1.52
C THR A 624 -33.12 47.72 0.47
N PRO A 625 -32.83 47.23 -0.75
CA PRO A 625 -31.99 47.90 -1.76
C PRO A 625 -32.77 48.81 -2.72
N PRO A 626 -32.12 49.74 -3.45
CA PRO A 626 -32.77 50.48 -4.54
C PRO A 626 -32.69 49.74 -5.89
N ALA A 627 -33.83 49.74 -6.60
CA ALA A 627 -34.06 49.32 -7.98
C ALA A 627 -33.63 50.41 -8.99
N TYR A 628 -33.13 50.12 -10.20
CA TYR A 628 -33.81 49.88 -11.50
C TYR A 628 -32.72 50.02 -12.61
N PRO A 629 -32.94 49.79 -13.93
CA PRO A 629 -33.99 49.01 -14.64
C PRO A 629 -33.44 48.00 -15.67
N GLN A 630 -34.27 47.01 -16.02
CA GLN A 630 -34.13 46.16 -17.21
C GLN A 630 -34.67 46.87 -18.47
N PRO A 631 -34.24 46.48 -19.69
CA PRO A 631 -35.05 46.60 -20.89
C PRO A 631 -35.82 45.28 -21.15
N HIS A 632 -37.14 45.39 -21.13
CA HIS A 632 -38.10 44.41 -21.65
C HIS A 632 -38.10 44.37 -23.19
N MET A 633 -38.33 43.19 -23.77
CA MET A 633 -39.36 42.97 -24.79
C MET A 633 -39.98 41.56 -24.61
N GLN A 634 -41.30 41.51 -24.78
CA GLN A 634 -42.26 40.49 -24.34
C GLN A 634 -42.68 39.51 -25.49
N PRO A 635 -43.86 38.83 -25.48
CA PRO A 635 -44.01 37.42 -25.10
C PRO A 635 -44.71 36.57 -26.18
N MET A 636 -44.71 35.24 -26.04
CA MET A 636 -45.81 34.42 -26.58
C MET A 636 -46.25 33.37 -25.54
N SER A 637 -47.55 33.30 -25.33
CA SER A 637 -48.28 32.43 -24.40
C SER A 637 -49.05 31.32 -25.16
N PRO A 638 -49.51 30.25 -24.48
CA PRO A 638 -49.64 28.88 -24.99
C PRO A 638 -51.13 28.48 -25.25
N PRO A 639 -51.53 27.22 -25.59
CA PRO A 639 -51.51 26.07 -24.66
C PRO A 639 -51.39 24.63 -25.26
N ALA A 640 -51.22 23.68 -24.33
CA ALA A 640 -51.82 22.33 -24.27
C ALA A 640 -50.99 21.07 -24.66
N GLY A 641 -50.57 20.33 -23.61
CA GLY A 641 -50.86 18.90 -23.46
C GLY A 641 -49.76 17.88 -23.82
N GLY A 642 -49.07 17.34 -22.80
CA GLY A 642 -48.30 16.08 -22.95
C GLY A 642 -47.14 15.90 -21.96
N VAL A 643 -47.43 15.27 -20.82
CA VAL A 643 -46.57 14.51 -19.87
C VAL A 643 -45.05 14.59 -20.08
N GLY A 644 -44.34 15.21 -19.14
CA GLY A 644 -42.87 15.24 -19.08
C GLY A 644 -42.28 14.17 -18.17
N VAL A 645 -41.36 13.38 -18.71
CA VAL A 645 -40.27 12.72 -17.97
C VAL A 645 -38.97 13.29 -18.56
N SER A 646 -38.27 14.13 -17.80
CA SER A 646 -37.00 14.74 -18.22
C SER A 646 -35.85 14.13 -17.41
N THR A 647 -35.11 13.23 -18.05
CA THR A 647 -33.77 12.79 -17.62
C THR A 647 -32.75 13.86 -18.02
N ALA A 648 -32.30 14.66 -17.06
CA ALA A 648 -31.07 15.45 -17.20
C ALA A 648 -30.57 15.86 -15.80
N TYR A 649 -29.61 15.10 -15.25
CA TYR A 649 -28.73 15.61 -14.21
C TYR A 649 -27.30 15.15 -14.51
N THR A 650 -26.53 16.05 -15.10
CA THR A 650 -25.07 15.99 -15.23
C THR A 650 -24.43 16.43 -13.90
N PRO A 651 -23.58 15.62 -13.24
CA PRO A 651 -22.78 16.11 -12.13
C PRO A 651 -21.61 16.95 -12.67
N GLY A 652 -21.63 18.25 -12.38
CA GLY A 652 -20.56 19.19 -12.70
C GLY A 652 -19.24 18.79 -12.03
N GLY A 653 -18.17 18.87 -12.80
CA GLY A 653 -16.80 18.62 -12.37
C GLY A 653 -16.34 19.59 -11.28
N TYR A 654 -15.57 19.05 -10.35
CA TYR A 654 -14.82 19.82 -9.36
C TYR A 654 -13.80 20.74 -10.05
N MET A 655 -14.02 22.05 -9.93
CA MET A 655 -12.97 23.05 -10.13
C MET A 655 -12.09 23.14 -8.86
N PRO A 656 -10.75 23.08 -8.98
CA PRO A 656 -9.87 23.48 -7.91
C PRO A 656 -9.80 25.02 -7.85
N VAL A 657 -9.86 25.55 -6.62
CA VAL A 657 -9.65 26.97 -6.32
C VAL A 657 -8.30 27.41 -6.89
N GLN A 658 -8.33 28.23 -7.93
CA GLN A 658 -7.16 28.92 -8.48
C GLN A 658 -6.80 30.10 -7.59
N ASN A 659 -5.63 30.04 -6.95
CA ASN A 659 -4.90 31.24 -6.53
C ASN A 659 -4.36 31.92 -7.79
N GLY A 660 -4.88 33.10 -8.12
CA GLY A 660 -4.37 33.93 -9.21
C GLY A 660 -3.05 34.61 -8.85
N HIS A 661 -2.07 34.48 -9.73
CA HIS A 661 -0.91 35.37 -9.89
C HIS A 661 -0.82 35.79 -11.36
N TYR A 662 -0.02 36.83 -11.62
CA TYR A 662 0.31 37.54 -12.87
C TYR A 662 -0.46 38.86 -13.07
N ALA A 663 0.15 39.99 -13.43
CA ALA A 663 1.54 40.40 -13.59
C ALA A 663 1.57 41.95 -13.64
N GLY A 664 2.73 42.55 -13.41
CA GLY A 664 2.98 43.98 -13.59
C GLY A 664 3.15 44.39 -15.06
N ASP A 665 2.90 45.67 -15.32
CA ASP A 665 3.84 46.69 -15.84
C ASP A 665 3.10 47.74 -16.70
N GLY A 666 3.34 49.03 -16.42
CA GLY A 666 2.97 50.11 -17.32
C GLY A 666 2.73 51.48 -16.68
N TYR A 667 3.83 52.19 -16.40
CA TYR A 667 3.99 53.62 -16.02
C TYR A 667 3.85 54.05 -14.56
#